data_AF-A0A377YGC8-F1
#
_entry.id   AF-A0A377YGC8-F1
#
_cell.length_a   1.000
_cell.length_b   1.000
_cell.length_c   1.000
_cell.angle_alpha   90.00
_cell.angle_beta   90.00
_cell.angle_gamma   90.00
#
_symmetry.space_group_name_H-M   'P 1'
#
loop_
_entity.id
_entity.type
_entity.pdbx_description
1 polymer ?
#
loop_
_entity_poly.entity_id
_entity_poly.type
_entity_poly.pdbx_seq_one_letter_code
_entity_poly.pdbx_strand_id
1 'polypeptide(L)'
;MAEVPLPTPTDNPVPSTDIRDAVYAGAMLDKVVTSNEQKYVDRLGREHYTVDGMKAEGDKVVEETRKNLIPLSRQYMTLAEAQADIANIPVGSTTYYRSPDDSALAIEVMNVGGTLQPTGRKMPSQEYVESVDEYVTTRLFSEVLPGIPFLLQDEESGVIMFGEDSGATHVPGLSLKYGSDLVYSVTQIPGVAHVELDENGNVLRWVDDSGETHDASPGSGAEPTPVAVSSPVISPQVYENALVSEIGYNQWINNVAVKFGRDYFFSGVRLGTTAPERILGNLAICRRQGERGKFGCYEFGPRAAVLGNTASTDDHDAPSILLDTRAGAKKPIMIFQSDHSGANAWLRKWSSQTLDPANISGPEVVSDTSNMTYAQSYRNPHNQDEILVFARRGSTNSARWVAHHSTDNGRTWQSNAFIGGSDLYMTTCQSVDGNAIHLAIQQHPRSTDTRVLYMKIKWSDKSLVNYSGITALPDIMTYGYIDPFLNGIPDVVFKASLPTNTKRLFEVKDDGVSILFLIAEFNAKNYSYRRMKLSKFSGSEPVIYDVGDCGSPMNNDDATFYVPGGTIISATDVLVCNWVKIPALGQLTRYVYDGSAWNGTLLDEVKDGRKICRPLVFREYYQDNGILKYHDTNTVVYLRGTYNAYRDFDLDAVLINI
;
A
#
# COMPACT_ATOMS: atom_id res chain seq x y z
N MET A 1 50.41 -52.03 -74.01
CA MET A 1 51.14 -51.10 -74.89
C MET A 1 52.28 -50.52 -74.08
N ALA A 2 53.47 -50.34 -74.64
CA ALA A 2 54.57 -49.71 -73.91
C ALA A 2 54.14 -48.29 -73.49
N GLU A 3 54.16 -47.98 -72.19
CA GLU A 3 53.90 -46.63 -71.69
C GLU A 3 55.01 -45.71 -72.23
N VAL A 4 54.62 -44.72 -73.04
CA VAL A 4 55.54 -43.66 -73.43
C VAL A 4 55.79 -42.82 -72.18
N PRO A 5 57.04 -42.68 -71.70
CA PRO A 5 57.32 -41.92 -70.50
C PRO A 5 56.91 -40.46 -70.70
N LEU A 6 56.24 -39.87 -69.70
CA LEU A 6 55.91 -38.45 -69.71
C LEU A 6 57.20 -37.61 -69.83
N PRO A 7 57.18 -36.51 -70.60
CA PRO A 7 58.33 -35.63 -70.67
C PRO A 7 58.60 -35.03 -69.29
N THR A 8 59.88 -34.86 -68.95
CA THR A 8 60.27 -34.10 -67.76
C THR A 8 59.83 -32.64 -67.95
N PRO A 9 58.92 -32.12 -67.11
CA PRO A 9 58.50 -30.73 -67.20
C PRO A 9 59.64 -29.78 -66.84
N THR A 10 59.49 -28.52 -67.21
CA THR A 10 60.42 -27.44 -66.87
C THR A 10 59.90 -26.62 -65.70
N ASP A 11 60.81 -25.89 -65.06
CA ASP A 11 60.48 -24.92 -63.99
C ASP A 11 60.03 -23.56 -64.54
N ASN A 12 59.62 -23.47 -65.81
CA ASN A 12 59.11 -22.23 -66.38
C ASN A 12 57.88 -21.74 -65.57
N PRO A 13 57.69 -20.43 -65.36
CA PRO A 13 56.53 -19.91 -64.66
C PRO A 13 55.21 -20.31 -65.36
N VAL A 14 54.10 -20.32 -64.61
CA VAL A 14 52.76 -20.55 -65.20
C VAL A 14 52.23 -19.21 -65.72
N PRO A 15 51.78 -19.09 -66.99
CA PRO A 15 51.71 -20.14 -68.01
C PRO A 15 53.04 -20.37 -68.75
N SER A 16 53.27 -21.62 -69.20
CA SER A 16 54.43 -21.99 -70.02
C SER A 16 53.98 -22.35 -71.44
N THR A 17 54.74 -21.90 -72.44
CA THR A 17 54.59 -22.28 -73.85
C THR A 17 55.49 -23.45 -74.25
N ASP A 18 56.29 -23.99 -73.33
CA ASP A 18 57.13 -25.17 -73.57
C ASP A 18 56.24 -26.41 -73.75
N ILE A 19 56.45 -27.14 -74.84
CA ILE A 19 55.65 -28.31 -75.19
C ILE A 19 55.72 -29.41 -74.12
N ARG A 20 56.84 -29.52 -73.38
CA ARG A 20 57.00 -30.49 -72.29
C ARG A 20 56.04 -30.19 -71.14
N ASP A 21 55.86 -28.92 -70.82
CA ASP A 21 54.93 -28.48 -69.77
C ASP A 21 53.48 -28.67 -70.18
N ALA A 22 53.16 -28.40 -71.46
CA ALA A 22 51.82 -28.61 -72.00
C ALA A 22 51.42 -30.09 -72.00
N VAL A 23 52.34 -30.98 -72.43
CA VAL A 23 52.09 -32.42 -72.43
C VAL A 23 52.02 -32.99 -71.00
N TYR A 24 52.93 -32.58 -70.11
CA TYR A 24 52.88 -33.01 -68.70
C TYR A 24 51.59 -32.52 -68.02
N ALA A 25 51.21 -31.25 -68.21
CA ALA A 25 49.98 -30.70 -67.65
C ALA A 25 48.72 -31.41 -68.20
N GLY A 26 48.71 -31.75 -69.50
CA GLY A 26 47.63 -32.53 -70.10
C GLY A 26 47.48 -33.92 -69.49
N ALA A 27 48.60 -34.61 -69.24
CA ALA A 27 48.59 -35.92 -68.57
C ALA A 27 48.18 -35.83 -67.09
N MET A 28 48.62 -34.78 -66.38
CA MET A 28 48.17 -34.55 -65.01
C MET A 28 46.68 -34.17 -64.96
N LEU A 29 46.16 -33.46 -65.97
CA LEU A 29 44.73 -33.16 -66.06
C LEU A 29 43.89 -34.43 -66.23
N ASP A 30 44.35 -35.40 -67.01
CA ASP A 30 43.73 -36.73 -67.06
C ASP A 30 43.70 -37.34 -65.65
N LYS A 31 44.82 -37.32 -64.92
CA LYS A 31 44.87 -37.76 -63.52
C LYS A 31 43.93 -36.97 -62.60
N VAL A 32 43.75 -35.65 -62.79
CA VAL A 32 42.81 -34.84 -62.01
C VAL A 32 41.37 -35.31 -62.18
N VAL A 33 41.00 -35.69 -63.41
CA VAL A 33 39.62 -35.97 -63.81
C VAL A 33 39.27 -37.44 -63.67
N THR A 34 40.20 -38.36 -63.92
CA THR A 34 39.92 -39.81 -64.05
C THR A 34 40.54 -40.66 -62.96
N SER A 35 41.43 -40.11 -62.12
CA SER A 35 42.05 -40.87 -61.03
C SER A 35 41.20 -40.92 -59.76
N ASN A 36 41.26 -42.05 -59.06
CA ASN A 36 40.70 -42.23 -57.71
C ASN A 36 41.65 -41.74 -56.61
N GLU A 37 42.87 -41.32 -56.94
CA GLU A 37 43.78 -40.70 -55.96
C GLU A 37 43.20 -39.35 -55.51
N GLN A 38 43.27 -39.02 -54.21
CA GLN A 38 42.69 -37.76 -53.70
C GLN A 38 43.47 -36.52 -54.15
N LYS A 39 44.77 -36.67 -54.43
CA LYS A 39 45.67 -35.56 -54.76
C LYS A 39 46.57 -35.91 -55.93
N TYR A 40 47.07 -34.88 -56.60
CA TYR A 40 48.13 -34.98 -57.58
C TYR A 40 49.15 -33.86 -57.37
N VAL A 41 50.36 -34.05 -57.90
CA VAL A 41 51.44 -33.06 -57.83
C VAL A 41 51.56 -32.37 -59.19
N ASP A 42 51.48 -31.04 -59.20
CA ASP A 42 51.66 -30.26 -60.41
C ASP A 42 53.12 -30.24 -60.88
N ARG A 43 53.36 -29.66 -62.06
CA ARG A 43 54.72 -29.60 -62.63
C ARG A 43 55.72 -28.77 -61.83
N LEU A 44 55.26 -27.96 -60.87
CA LEU A 44 56.08 -27.15 -59.97
C LEU A 44 56.23 -27.80 -58.58
N GLY A 45 55.78 -29.05 -58.42
CA GLY A 45 55.90 -29.79 -57.16
C GLY A 45 54.82 -29.46 -56.12
N ARG A 46 53.73 -28.78 -56.49
CA ARG A 46 52.64 -28.43 -55.55
C ARG A 46 51.53 -29.46 -55.58
N GLU A 47 51.04 -29.85 -54.40
CA GLU A 47 49.90 -30.76 -54.28
C GLU A 47 48.56 -30.04 -54.47
N HIS A 48 47.66 -30.66 -55.24
CA HIS A 48 46.28 -30.20 -55.45
C HIS A 48 45.31 -31.38 -55.36
N TYR A 49 44.04 -31.10 -55.10
CA TYR A 49 42.99 -32.14 -55.11
C TYR A 49 42.60 -32.55 -56.53
N THR A 50 42.35 -33.84 -56.72
CA THR A 50 41.61 -34.37 -57.87
C THR A 50 40.11 -34.11 -57.70
N VAL A 51 39.29 -34.41 -58.72
CA VAL A 51 37.82 -34.32 -58.62
C VAL A 51 37.29 -35.21 -57.49
N ASP A 52 37.78 -36.44 -57.39
CA ASP A 52 37.38 -37.36 -56.31
C ASP A 52 37.84 -36.90 -54.93
N GLY A 53 39.03 -36.26 -54.84
CA GLY A 53 39.50 -35.62 -53.61
C GLY A 53 38.58 -34.50 -53.13
N MET A 54 38.13 -33.63 -54.03
CA MET A 54 37.20 -32.54 -53.70
C MET A 54 35.83 -33.07 -53.28
N LYS A 55 35.33 -34.11 -53.96
CA LYS A 55 34.06 -34.75 -53.60
C LYS A 55 34.14 -35.36 -52.20
N ALA A 56 35.21 -36.09 -51.89
CA ALA A 56 35.40 -36.71 -50.58
C ALA A 56 35.44 -35.67 -49.44
N GLU A 57 36.06 -34.51 -49.66
CA GLU A 57 36.09 -33.45 -48.66
C GLU A 57 34.72 -32.74 -48.52
N GLY A 58 34.01 -32.54 -49.64
CA GLY A 58 32.64 -32.04 -49.65
C GLY A 58 31.67 -32.94 -48.87
N ASP A 59 31.76 -34.25 -49.07
CA ASP A 59 30.92 -35.24 -48.38
C ASP A 59 31.13 -35.20 -46.85
N LYS A 60 32.37 -34.96 -46.38
CA LYS A 60 32.65 -34.80 -44.94
C LYS A 60 31.98 -33.56 -44.36
N VAL A 61 32.09 -32.42 -45.03
CA VAL A 61 31.51 -31.15 -44.55
C VAL A 61 29.98 -31.23 -44.51
N VAL A 62 29.36 -31.85 -45.51
CA VAL A 62 27.91 -32.09 -45.52
C VAL A 62 27.51 -32.98 -44.34
N GLU A 63 28.25 -34.06 -44.07
CA GLU A 63 27.93 -34.98 -42.99
C GLU A 63 28.13 -34.37 -41.59
N GLU A 64 29.15 -33.55 -41.40
CA GLU A 64 29.37 -32.79 -40.17
C GLU A 64 28.26 -31.75 -39.94
N THR A 65 27.88 -31.03 -41.00
CA THR A 65 26.77 -30.06 -40.98
C THR A 65 25.44 -30.76 -40.65
N ARG A 66 25.19 -31.95 -41.24
CA ARG A 66 24.01 -32.79 -40.96
C ARG A 66 23.94 -33.20 -39.49
N LYS A 67 25.08 -33.58 -38.88
CA LYS A 67 25.14 -33.96 -37.45
C LYS A 67 24.87 -32.80 -36.49
N ASN A 68 25.23 -31.56 -36.87
CA ASN A 68 25.11 -30.40 -36.00
C ASN A 68 23.76 -29.66 -36.07
N LEU A 69 22.99 -29.82 -37.15
CA LEU A 69 21.71 -29.09 -37.35
C LEU A 69 20.44 -29.85 -36.94
N ILE A 70 20.44 -31.19 -36.97
CA ILE A 70 19.20 -31.99 -36.81
C ILE A 70 18.59 -31.99 -35.39
N PRO A 71 19.35 -31.93 -34.27
CA PRO A 71 18.72 -31.97 -32.94
C PRO A 71 17.90 -30.73 -32.57
N LEU A 72 18.02 -29.61 -33.31
CA LEU A 72 17.44 -28.31 -32.91
C LEU A 72 16.21 -27.87 -33.72
N SER A 73 15.75 -28.61 -34.73
CA SER A 73 14.64 -28.14 -35.59
C SER A 73 13.64 -29.19 -36.08
N ARG A 74 13.63 -30.40 -35.51
CA ARG A 74 12.56 -31.38 -35.77
C ARG A 74 11.61 -31.45 -34.57
N GLN A 75 10.43 -30.86 -34.73
CA GLN A 75 9.30 -31.14 -33.84
C GLN A 75 8.61 -32.41 -34.36
N TYR A 76 8.55 -33.46 -33.55
CA TYR A 76 7.82 -34.69 -33.90
C TYR A 76 6.35 -34.57 -33.49
N MET A 77 5.43 -34.96 -34.37
CA MET A 77 4.01 -34.96 -34.03
C MET A 77 3.63 -36.18 -33.20
N THR A 78 4.36 -37.29 -33.36
CA THR A 78 4.10 -38.52 -32.61
C THR A 78 5.38 -39.18 -32.09
N LEU A 79 5.23 -39.98 -31.04
CA LEU A 79 6.31 -40.81 -30.51
C LEU A 79 6.85 -41.79 -31.58
N ALA A 80 5.99 -42.28 -32.47
CA ALA A 80 6.38 -43.20 -33.54
C ALA A 80 7.32 -42.54 -34.56
N GLU A 81 7.05 -41.29 -34.92
CA GLU A 81 7.93 -40.50 -35.80
C GLU A 81 9.29 -40.22 -35.13
N ALA A 82 9.28 -39.84 -33.85
CA ALA A 82 10.51 -39.68 -33.07
C ALA A 82 11.30 -41.00 -33.00
N GLN A 83 10.61 -42.13 -32.84
CA GLN A 83 11.21 -43.46 -32.76
C GLN A 83 11.74 -43.95 -34.12
N ALA A 84 11.11 -43.54 -35.22
CA ALA A 84 11.60 -43.81 -36.57
C ALA A 84 12.90 -43.03 -36.86
N ASP A 85 13.09 -41.87 -36.23
CA ASP A 85 14.28 -41.02 -36.37
C ASP A 85 15.38 -41.32 -35.33
N ILE A 86 15.33 -42.50 -34.68
CA ILE A 86 16.22 -42.86 -33.57
C ILE A 86 17.71 -42.79 -33.93
N ALA A 87 18.07 -42.99 -35.20
CA ALA A 87 19.45 -42.87 -35.68
C ALA A 87 20.02 -41.44 -35.52
N ASN A 88 19.15 -40.44 -35.45
CA ASN A 88 19.50 -39.02 -35.27
C ASN A 88 19.32 -38.52 -33.83
N ILE A 89 18.90 -39.39 -32.89
CA ILE A 89 18.76 -39.08 -31.47
C ILE A 89 19.83 -39.91 -30.73
N PRO A 90 20.96 -39.32 -30.28
CA PRO A 90 22.01 -40.10 -29.63
C PRO A 90 21.52 -40.82 -28.36
N VAL A 91 22.11 -41.98 -28.07
CA VAL A 91 21.81 -42.73 -26.83
C VAL A 91 22.13 -41.86 -25.61
N GLY A 92 21.18 -41.76 -24.68
CA GLY A 92 21.25 -40.90 -23.50
C GLY A 92 20.75 -39.47 -23.71
N SER A 93 20.47 -39.07 -24.96
CA SER A 93 19.88 -37.75 -25.25
C SER A 93 18.35 -37.78 -25.18
N THR A 94 17.76 -36.61 -24.90
CA THR A 94 16.31 -36.42 -24.89
C THR A 94 15.81 -35.75 -26.16
N THR A 95 14.57 -36.02 -26.52
CA THR A 95 13.81 -35.33 -27.56
C THR A 95 12.36 -35.14 -27.12
N TYR A 96 11.59 -34.39 -27.91
CA TYR A 96 10.21 -34.03 -27.59
C TYR A 96 9.27 -34.38 -28.75
N TYR A 97 8.08 -34.86 -28.42
CA TYR A 97 6.98 -34.99 -29.38
C TYR A 97 5.72 -34.29 -28.85
N ARG A 98 4.80 -33.93 -29.75
CA ARG A 98 3.54 -33.25 -29.40
C ARG A 98 2.67 -34.14 -28.49
N SER A 99 2.06 -33.54 -27.46
CA SER A 99 1.14 -34.31 -26.60
C SER A 99 -0.07 -34.78 -27.39
N PRO A 100 -0.44 -36.08 -27.33
CA PRO A 100 -1.57 -36.61 -28.10
C PRO A 100 -2.93 -36.25 -27.52
N ASP A 101 -2.98 -35.83 -26.25
CA ASP A 101 -4.18 -35.52 -25.47
C ASP A 101 -4.26 -34.02 -25.10
N ASP A 102 -3.37 -33.19 -25.67
CA ASP A 102 -3.20 -31.77 -25.34
C ASP A 102 -3.01 -31.44 -23.84
N SER A 103 -2.73 -32.43 -22.98
CA SER A 103 -2.44 -32.23 -21.54
C SER A 103 -1.13 -31.46 -21.27
N ALA A 104 -0.33 -31.25 -22.32
CA ALA A 104 0.94 -30.53 -22.30
C ALA A 104 1.27 -30.06 -23.73
N LEU A 105 2.17 -29.09 -23.87
CA LEU A 105 2.64 -28.65 -25.18
C LEU A 105 3.52 -29.71 -25.86
N ALA A 106 4.31 -30.45 -25.09
CA ALA A 106 5.16 -31.53 -25.57
C ALA A 106 5.53 -32.50 -24.44
N ILE A 107 5.80 -33.76 -24.81
CA ILE A 107 6.24 -34.82 -23.90
C ILE A 107 7.72 -35.12 -24.16
N GLU A 108 8.53 -35.17 -23.10
CA GLU A 108 9.95 -35.52 -23.21
C GLU A 108 10.16 -37.04 -23.16
N VAL A 109 11.01 -37.53 -24.06
CA VAL A 109 11.48 -38.93 -24.11
C VAL A 109 12.99 -38.98 -24.25
N MET A 110 13.60 -40.05 -23.75
CA MET A 110 15.04 -40.29 -23.82
C MET A 110 15.34 -41.52 -24.66
N ASN A 111 16.37 -41.47 -25.51
CA ASN A 111 16.87 -42.67 -26.18
C ASN A 111 17.65 -43.55 -25.20
N VAL A 112 17.06 -44.68 -24.82
CA VAL A 112 17.70 -45.72 -24.01
C VAL A 112 18.01 -46.91 -24.90
N GLY A 113 19.24 -46.97 -25.42
CA GLY A 113 19.74 -48.13 -26.17
C GLY A 113 19.04 -48.40 -27.51
N GLY A 114 18.51 -47.36 -28.16
CA GLY A 114 17.77 -47.47 -29.43
C GLY A 114 16.25 -47.47 -29.27
N THR A 115 15.73 -47.27 -28.07
CA THR A 115 14.29 -47.16 -27.80
C THR A 115 14.00 -45.90 -26.99
N LEU A 116 13.04 -45.10 -27.43
CA LEU A 116 12.58 -43.91 -26.73
C LEU A 116 11.73 -44.32 -25.51
N GLN A 117 12.11 -43.84 -24.34
CA GLN A 117 11.42 -44.07 -23.08
C GLN A 117 10.97 -42.75 -22.47
N PRO A 118 9.75 -42.66 -21.90
CA PRO A 118 9.27 -41.44 -21.27
C PRO A 118 10.10 -41.10 -20.03
N THR A 119 10.42 -39.81 -19.84
CA THR A 119 11.15 -39.33 -18.66
C THR A 119 10.21 -38.90 -17.53
N GLY A 120 8.93 -38.70 -17.84
CA GLY A 120 7.93 -38.11 -16.95
C GLY A 120 7.89 -36.57 -16.99
N ARG A 121 8.84 -35.91 -17.67
CA ARG A 121 8.85 -34.45 -17.85
C ARG A 121 8.00 -34.06 -19.05
N LYS A 122 7.25 -32.97 -18.92
CA LYS A 122 6.38 -32.39 -19.95
C LYS A 122 6.58 -30.88 -20.00
N MET A 123 6.35 -30.25 -21.15
CA MET A 123 6.25 -28.78 -21.26
C MET A 123 4.82 -28.33 -20.94
N PRO A 124 4.57 -27.57 -19.86
CA PRO A 124 3.22 -27.13 -19.51
C PRO A 124 2.69 -26.09 -20.51
N SER A 125 1.36 -26.03 -20.67
CA SER A 125 0.69 -24.92 -21.36
C SER A 125 0.54 -23.73 -20.42
N GLN A 126 0.30 -22.54 -20.99
CA GLN A 126 -0.04 -21.33 -20.23
C GLN A 126 -1.30 -21.55 -19.36
N GLU A 127 -2.33 -22.17 -19.93
CA GLU A 127 -3.58 -22.54 -19.25
C GLU A 127 -3.36 -23.44 -18.02
N TYR A 128 -2.44 -24.41 -18.10
CA TYR A 128 -2.11 -25.26 -16.94
C TYR A 128 -1.44 -24.44 -15.82
N VAL A 129 -0.56 -23.51 -16.17
CA VAL A 129 0.11 -22.64 -15.19
C VAL A 129 -0.92 -21.72 -14.49
N GLU A 130 -1.85 -21.15 -15.25
CA GLU A 130 -2.94 -20.32 -14.73
C GLU A 130 -3.85 -21.11 -13.77
N SER A 131 -4.23 -22.35 -14.13
CA SER A 131 -5.07 -23.19 -13.27
C SER A 131 -4.44 -23.54 -11.91
N VAL A 132 -3.11 -23.67 -11.86
CA VAL A 132 -2.38 -23.95 -10.62
C VAL A 132 -2.27 -22.70 -9.75
N ASP A 133 -2.06 -21.53 -10.36
CA ASP A 133 -2.02 -20.25 -9.65
C ASP A 133 -3.37 -19.92 -9.00
N GLU A 134 -4.47 -20.16 -9.72
CA GLU A 134 -5.83 -20.01 -9.22
C GLU A 134 -6.08 -20.96 -8.04
N TYR A 135 -5.77 -22.26 -8.19
CA TYR A 135 -5.96 -23.27 -7.13
C TYR A 135 -5.20 -22.92 -5.83
N VAL A 136 -3.96 -22.47 -5.94
CA VAL A 136 -3.13 -22.09 -4.77
C VAL A 136 -3.70 -20.86 -4.08
N THR A 137 -4.15 -19.87 -4.85
CA THR A 137 -4.77 -18.64 -4.34
C THR A 137 -6.04 -18.97 -3.56
N THR A 138 -6.94 -19.79 -4.11
CA THR A 138 -8.18 -20.21 -3.42
C THR A 138 -7.91 -20.98 -2.13
N ARG A 139 -6.94 -21.89 -2.13
CA ARG A 139 -6.54 -22.69 -0.95
C ARG A 139 -6.01 -21.82 0.19
N LEU A 140 -5.15 -20.85 -0.11
CA LEU A 140 -4.57 -19.94 0.89
C LEU A 140 -5.64 -19.10 1.60
N PHE A 141 -6.74 -18.74 0.92
CA PHE A 141 -7.85 -18.02 1.55
C PHE A 141 -8.77 -18.92 2.38
N SER A 142 -8.99 -20.18 1.97
CA SER A 142 -9.82 -21.14 2.75
C SER A 142 -9.27 -21.43 4.14
N GLU A 143 -7.94 -21.30 4.34
CA GLU A 143 -7.31 -21.41 5.67
C GLU A 143 -7.44 -20.13 6.52
N VAL A 144 -7.73 -18.98 5.89
CA VAL A 144 -7.80 -17.66 6.53
C VAL A 144 -9.24 -17.27 6.92
N LEU A 145 -10.25 -17.77 6.20
CA LEU A 145 -11.69 -17.51 6.47
C LEU A 145 -12.52 -18.81 6.42
N PRO A 146 -12.75 -19.48 7.56
CA PRO A 146 -13.55 -20.71 7.61
C PRO A 146 -15.02 -20.46 7.27
N GLY A 147 -15.62 -21.28 6.39
CA GLY A 147 -17.05 -21.24 6.04
C GLY A 147 -17.39 -20.59 4.69
N ILE A 148 -16.36 -20.26 3.87
CA ILE A 148 -16.50 -19.70 2.53
C ILE A 148 -16.17 -20.79 1.48
N PRO A 149 -17.17 -21.49 0.92
CA PRO A 149 -16.96 -22.55 -0.06
C PRO A 149 -16.49 -22.08 -1.45
N PHE A 150 -16.75 -20.83 -1.86
CA PHE A 150 -16.24 -20.28 -3.13
C PHE A 150 -16.01 -18.76 -3.08
N LEU A 151 -15.04 -18.29 -3.87
CA LEU A 151 -14.61 -16.90 -3.96
C LEU A 151 -14.32 -16.55 -5.43
N LEU A 152 -14.91 -15.47 -5.94
CA LEU A 152 -14.51 -14.84 -7.20
C LEU A 152 -13.78 -13.55 -6.88
N GLN A 153 -12.54 -13.43 -7.33
CA GLN A 153 -11.68 -12.27 -7.10
C GLN A 153 -11.11 -11.80 -8.44
N ASP A 154 -11.03 -10.49 -8.62
CA ASP A 154 -10.24 -9.87 -9.67
C ASP A 154 -8.91 -9.36 -9.10
N GLU A 155 -7.85 -9.48 -9.88
CA GLU A 155 -6.49 -9.04 -9.53
C GLU A 155 -6.43 -7.52 -9.29
N GLU A 156 -7.30 -6.75 -9.94
CA GLU A 156 -7.38 -5.28 -9.81
C GLU A 156 -8.40 -4.80 -8.76
N SER A 157 -9.55 -5.47 -8.65
CA SER A 157 -10.72 -4.99 -7.90
C SER A 157 -10.92 -5.64 -6.51
N GLY A 158 -10.25 -6.75 -6.20
CA GLY A 158 -10.51 -7.52 -4.97
C GLY A 158 -11.67 -8.49 -5.11
N VAL A 159 -12.33 -8.84 -3.99
CA VAL A 159 -13.39 -9.88 -3.95
C VAL A 159 -14.65 -9.37 -4.66
N ILE A 160 -15.02 -10.03 -5.76
CA ILE A 160 -16.20 -9.72 -6.59
C ILE A 160 -17.43 -10.44 -6.04
N MET A 161 -17.30 -11.69 -5.59
CA MET A 161 -18.38 -12.49 -4.98
C MET A 161 -17.83 -13.55 -4.01
N PHE A 162 -18.61 -13.93 -3.01
CA PHE A 162 -18.32 -15.10 -2.18
C PHE A 162 -19.59 -15.85 -1.78
N GLY A 163 -19.50 -17.16 -1.62
CA GLY A 163 -20.58 -18.00 -1.09
C GLY A 163 -20.30 -18.44 0.33
N GLU A 164 -21.36 -18.71 1.09
CA GLU A 164 -21.31 -19.34 2.41
C GLU A 164 -21.80 -20.80 2.36
N ASP A 165 -21.39 -21.62 3.32
CA ASP A 165 -21.88 -23.01 3.50
C ASP A 165 -23.41 -23.09 3.67
N SER A 166 -24.05 -21.97 4.04
CA SER A 166 -25.48 -21.82 4.24
C SER A 166 -26.29 -21.71 2.93
N GLY A 167 -25.63 -21.61 1.77
CA GLY A 167 -26.29 -21.41 0.48
C GLY A 167 -26.47 -19.94 0.08
N ALA A 168 -25.94 -19.00 0.87
CA ALA A 168 -26.01 -17.57 0.58
C ALA A 168 -24.85 -17.13 -0.32
N THR A 169 -25.16 -16.38 -1.38
CA THR A 169 -24.17 -15.74 -2.25
C THR A 169 -24.19 -14.24 -2.01
N HIS A 170 -23.01 -13.67 -1.77
CA HIS A 170 -22.80 -12.25 -1.51
C HIS A 170 -22.06 -11.61 -2.69
N VAL A 171 -22.58 -10.48 -3.17
CA VAL A 171 -21.96 -9.66 -4.22
C VAL A 171 -21.60 -8.28 -3.62
N PRO A 172 -20.38 -8.11 -3.09
CA PRO A 172 -19.94 -6.87 -2.48
C PRO A 172 -20.25 -5.64 -3.34
N GLY A 173 -19.90 -5.63 -4.62
CA GLY A 173 -20.06 -4.48 -5.52
C GLY A 173 -21.48 -3.89 -5.62
N LEU A 174 -22.53 -4.73 -5.57
CA LEU A 174 -23.93 -4.28 -5.59
C LEU A 174 -24.40 -3.80 -4.20
N SER A 175 -23.91 -4.40 -3.11
CA SER A 175 -24.15 -3.92 -1.74
C SER A 175 -23.63 -2.50 -1.54
N LEU A 176 -22.50 -2.14 -2.19
CA LEU A 176 -21.90 -0.79 -2.09
C LEU A 176 -22.77 0.30 -2.73
N LYS A 177 -23.53 0.01 -3.80
CA LYS A 177 -24.30 1.01 -4.56
C LYS A 177 -25.64 1.39 -3.92
N TYR A 178 -26.30 0.47 -3.23
CA TYR A 178 -27.71 0.62 -2.84
C TYR A 178 -27.97 0.88 -1.35
N GLY A 179 -26.96 0.95 -0.49
CA GLY A 179 -27.23 1.22 0.95
C GLY A 179 -27.76 0.02 1.72
N SER A 180 -27.71 -1.19 1.15
CA SER A 180 -28.19 -2.43 1.75
C SER A 180 -27.39 -3.62 1.23
N ASP A 181 -27.08 -4.60 2.09
CA ASP A 181 -26.62 -5.91 1.62
C ASP A 181 -27.68 -6.54 0.73
N LEU A 182 -27.37 -6.69 -0.57
CA LEU A 182 -28.13 -7.59 -1.43
C LEU A 182 -27.61 -9.01 -1.18
N VAL A 183 -28.30 -9.72 -0.28
CA VAL A 183 -28.16 -11.17 -0.13
C VAL A 183 -29.20 -11.83 -1.03
N TYR A 184 -28.74 -12.75 -1.88
CA TYR A 184 -29.62 -13.60 -2.67
C TYR A 184 -29.70 -14.98 -2.00
N SER A 185 -30.91 -15.47 -1.73
CA SER A 185 -31.13 -16.87 -1.38
C SER A 185 -31.29 -17.68 -2.65
N VAL A 186 -30.33 -18.53 -2.98
CA VAL A 186 -30.47 -19.53 -4.06
C VAL A 186 -30.78 -20.89 -3.45
N THR A 187 -31.87 -21.52 -3.91
CA THR A 187 -32.34 -22.83 -3.42
C THR A 187 -31.43 -23.99 -3.81
N GLN A 188 -30.59 -23.80 -4.82
CA GLN A 188 -29.46 -24.64 -5.22
C GLN A 188 -28.39 -23.70 -5.76
N ILE A 189 -27.12 -23.93 -5.43
CA ILE A 189 -25.99 -23.24 -6.05
C ILE A 189 -25.60 -24.07 -7.28
N PRO A 190 -26.01 -23.72 -8.51
CA PRO A 190 -25.30 -24.22 -9.67
C PRO A 190 -23.91 -23.57 -9.68
N GLY A 191 -22.87 -24.30 -10.07
CA GLY A 191 -21.52 -23.74 -10.14
C GLY A 191 -21.53 -22.51 -11.05
N VAL A 192 -20.82 -21.43 -10.71
CA VAL A 192 -20.79 -20.24 -11.59
C VAL A 192 -19.67 -20.42 -12.60
N ALA A 193 -20.00 -20.52 -13.88
CA ALA A 193 -19.03 -20.75 -14.95
C ALA A 193 -18.51 -19.44 -15.56
N HIS A 194 -19.32 -18.37 -15.60
CA HIS A 194 -18.94 -17.10 -16.21
C HIS A 194 -19.71 -15.92 -15.61
N VAL A 195 -19.06 -14.76 -15.49
CA VAL A 195 -19.71 -13.51 -15.06
C VAL A 195 -19.41 -12.43 -16.08
N GLU A 196 -20.45 -11.76 -16.58
CA GLU A 196 -20.31 -10.63 -17.47
C GLU A 196 -20.39 -9.33 -16.69
N LEU A 197 -19.40 -8.47 -16.92
CA LEU A 197 -19.26 -7.16 -16.29
C LEU A 197 -19.50 -6.04 -17.30
N ASP A 198 -19.97 -4.89 -16.83
CA ASP A 198 -19.97 -3.65 -17.62
C ASP A 198 -18.59 -2.97 -17.62
N GLU A 199 -18.46 -1.89 -18.40
CA GLU A 199 -17.23 -1.10 -18.54
C GLU A 199 -16.72 -0.49 -17.22
N ASN A 200 -17.52 -0.50 -16.15
CA ASN A 200 -17.20 0.02 -14.83
C ASN A 200 -16.99 -1.09 -13.78
N GLY A 201 -17.06 -2.37 -14.19
CA GLY A 201 -16.90 -3.53 -13.32
C GLY A 201 -18.18 -3.99 -12.61
N ASN A 202 -19.37 -3.54 -13.03
CA ASN A 202 -20.65 -4.00 -12.46
C ASN A 202 -21.10 -5.32 -13.11
N VAL A 203 -21.65 -6.23 -12.31
CA VAL A 203 -22.21 -7.49 -12.81
C VAL A 203 -23.49 -7.24 -13.61
N LEU A 204 -23.47 -7.57 -14.89
CA LEU A 204 -24.63 -7.50 -15.80
C LEU A 204 -25.46 -8.78 -15.72
N ARG A 205 -24.77 -9.93 -15.81
CA ARG A 205 -25.34 -11.28 -15.76
C ARG A 205 -24.27 -12.31 -15.39
N TRP A 206 -24.67 -13.48 -14.93
CA TRP A 206 -23.77 -14.62 -14.76
C TRP A 206 -24.34 -15.86 -15.44
N VAL A 207 -23.46 -16.77 -15.84
CA VAL A 207 -23.80 -18.05 -16.46
C VAL A 207 -23.34 -19.15 -15.52
N ASP A 208 -24.23 -20.09 -15.24
CA ASP A 208 -23.91 -21.23 -14.40
C ASP A 208 -23.21 -22.36 -15.18
N ASP A 209 -22.79 -23.40 -14.47
CA ASP A 209 -22.06 -24.58 -14.93
C ASP A 209 -22.88 -25.49 -15.85
N SER A 210 -24.20 -25.25 -15.91
CA SER A 210 -25.11 -25.85 -16.88
C SER A 210 -25.26 -25.02 -18.16
N GLY A 211 -24.70 -23.80 -18.18
CA GLY A 211 -24.79 -22.85 -19.28
C GLY A 211 -26.03 -21.95 -19.25
N GLU A 212 -26.78 -21.94 -18.14
CA GLU A 212 -27.97 -21.10 -17.97
C GLU A 212 -27.57 -19.68 -17.53
N THR A 213 -28.14 -18.65 -18.18
CA THR A 213 -27.84 -17.24 -17.91
C THR A 213 -28.82 -16.66 -16.90
N HIS A 214 -28.28 -15.94 -15.91
CA HIS A 214 -29.00 -15.28 -14.83
C HIS A 214 -28.68 -13.78 -14.84
N ASP A 215 -29.70 -12.92 -14.87
CA ASP A 215 -29.52 -11.45 -14.97
C ASP A 215 -29.60 -10.77 -13.60
N ALA A 216 -28.87 -9.66 -13.41
CA ALA A 216 -28.83 -8.93 -12.14
C ALA A 216 -30.03 -7.95 -11.92
N SER A 217 -31.06 -7.97 -12.77
CA SER A 217 -32.18 -7.00 -12.78
C SER A 217 -33.55 -7.69 -12.89
N PRO A 218 -34.61 -7.18 -12.20
CA PRO A 218 -35.89 -7.89 -12.12
C PRO A 218 -36.61 -7.84 -13.46
N GLY A 219 -36.77 -8.99 -14.09
CA GLY A 219 -37.33 -9.02 -15.42
C GLY A 219 -37.24 -10.33 -16.19
N SER A 220 -37.11 -11.51 -15.59
CA SER A 220 -37.48 -12.76 -16.28
C SER A 220 -37.66 -13.99 -15.37
N GLY A 221 -38.67 -13.96 -14.50
CA GLY A 221 -39.52 -15.13 -14.25
C GLY A 221 -39.00 -16.31 -13.41
N ALA A 222 -37.73 -16.32 -12.99
CA ALA A 222 -37.21 -17.19 -11.93
C ALA A 222 -36.28 -16.38 -11.02
N GLU A 223 -36.87 -15.36 -10.37
CA GLU A 223 -36.13 -14.31 -9.66
C GLU A 223 -35.54 -14.80 -8.33
N PRO A 224 -34.25 -14.57 -8.04
CA PRO A 224 -33.73 -14.66 -6.68
C PRO A 224 -34.42 -13.58 -5.84
N THR A 225 -35.01 -13.97 -4.70
CA THR A 225 -35.80 -13.06 -3.87
C THR A 225 -34.86 -12.19 -3.03
N PRO A 226 -34.88 -10.84 -3.14
CA PRO A 226 -34.09 -9.99 -2.27
C PRO A 226 -34.51 -10.19 -0.82
N VAL A 227 -33.60 -10.65 0.04
CA VAL A 227 -33.86 -10.69 1.48
C VAL A 227 -33.50 -9.33 2.05
N ALA A 228 -34.52 -8.52 2.36
CA ALA A 228 -34.30 -7.32 3.15
C ALA A 228 -33.80 -7.72 4.54
N VAL A 229 -32.51 -7.51 4.82
CA VAL A 229 -31.99 -7.61 6.17
C VAL A 229 -32.63 -6.52 7.03
N SER A 230 -33.22 -6.92 8.16
CA SER A 230 -33.98 -6.05 9.07
C SER A 230 -33.13 -5.03 9.84
N SER A 231 -31.83 -4.96 9.54
CA SER A 231 -30.88 -4.04 10.17
C SER A 231 -30.26 -3.13 9.11
N PRO A 232 -30.29 -1.79 9.29
CA PRO A 232 -29.65 -0.87 8.36
C PRO A 232 -28.13 -1.13 8.33
N VAL A 233 -27.64 -1.65 7.21
CA VAL A 233 -26.21 -1.77 6.90
C VAL A 233 -25.77 -0.47 6.23
N ILE A 234 -24.64 0.11 6.64
CA ILE A 234 -24.10 1.32 6.02
C ILE A 234 -23.30 0.89 4.79
N SER A 235 -23.79 1.19 3.59
CA SER A 235 -23.02 0.93 2.35
C SER A 235 -22.04 2.06 2.06
N PRO A 236 -20.81 1.73 1.62
CA PRO A 236 -19.81 2.72 1.26
C PRO A 236 -20.05 3.34 -0.11
N GLN A 237 -19.77 4.63 -0.25
CA GLN A 237 -19.61 5.27 -1.56
C GLN A 237 -18.26 4.87 -2.16
N VAL A 238 -18.26 4.33 -3.39
CA VAL A 238 -17.03 3.91 -4.09
C VAL A 238 -16.51 5.05 -4.97
N TYR A 239 -15.21 5.29 -4.92
CA TYR A 239 -14.54 6.30 -5.76
C TYR A 239 -13.67 5.63 -6.82
N GLU A 240 -13.82 6.07 -8.06
CA GLU A 240 -13.07 5.61 -9.25
C GLU A 240 -11.58 6.00 -9.23
N ASN A 241 -11.18 6.96 -8.39
CA ASN A 241 -9.88 7.63 -8.46
C ASN A 241 -9.02 7.42 -7.20
N ALA A 242 -7.74 7.78 -7.27
CA ALA A 242 -6.85 7.97 -6.10
C ALA A 242 -7.25 9.16 -5.19
N LEU A 243 -8.49 9.65 -5.34
CA LEU A 243 -9.06 10.79 -4.66
C LEU A 243 -10.35 10.35 -3.96
N VAL A 244 -10.46 10.65 -2.67
CA VAL A 244 -11.73 10.54 -1.95
C VAL A 244 -12.22 11.95 -1.65
N SER A 245 -13.41 12.30 -2.15
CA SER A 245 -13.88 13.68 -2.10
C SER A 245 -14.56 14.07 -0.78
N GLU A 246 -14.59 15.36 -0.47
CA GLU A 246 -15.30 16.00 0.65
C GLU A 246 -14.99 15.42 2.05
N ILE A 247 -13.73 15.09 2.33
CA ILE A 247 -13.27 14.60 3.63
C ILE A 247 -12.38 15.64 4.31
N GLY A 248 -12.72 16.00 5.54
CA GLY A 248 -11.90 16.81 6.43
C GLY A 248 -11.33 16.00 7.58
N TYR A 249 -10.10 16.30 7.98
CA TYR A 249 -9.59 15.95 9.29
C TYR A 249 -8.75 17.09 9.84
N ASN A 250 -8.72 17.21 11.17
CA ASN A 250 -7.88 18.20 11.80
C ASN A 250 -6.40 17.76 11.84
N GLN A 251 -5.51 18.73 11.66
CA GLN A 251 -4.07 18.58 11.75
C GLN A 251 -3.51 18.13 13.11
N TRP A 252 -4.30 17.97 14.18
CA TRP A 252 -3.80 17.64 15.53
C TRP A 252 -3.93 16.15 15.92
N ILE A 253 -4.63 15.35 15.12
CA ILE A 253 -4.97 13.96 15.45
C ILE A 253 -4.05 13.03 14.65
N ASN A 254 -3.28 12.18 15.34
CA ASN A 254 -2.27 11.32 14.68
C ASN A 254 -2.82 9.94 14.26
N ASN A 255 -3.81 9.38 14.97
CA ASN A 255 -4.33 8.04 14.66
C ASN A 255 -5.56 8.12 13.75
N VAL A 256 -5.39 8.72 12.57
CA VAL A 256 -6.47 8.93 11.59
C VAL A 256 -6.27 8.05 10.34
N ALA A 257 -5.03 7.64 10.05
CA ALA A 257 -4.65 6.79 8.93
C ALA A 257 -3.90 5.56 9.44
N VAL A 258 -4.50 4.38 9.34
CA VAL A 258 -3.99 3.13 9.89
C VAL A 258 -4.07 2.00 8.86
N LYS A 259 -3.16 1.05 8.94
CA LYS A 259 -3.11 -0.13 8.07
C LYS A 259 -3.21 -1.40 8.90
N PHE A 260 -3.95 -2.37 8.39
CA PHE A 260 -4.04 -3.71 8.95
C PHE A 260 -3.87 -4.75 7.84
N GLY A 261 -2.76 -5.50 7.88
CA GLY A 261 -2.43 -6.43 6.81
C GLY A 261 -2.33 -5.69 5.48
N ARG A 262 -3.22 -6.01 4.53
CA ARG A 262 -3.24 -5.37 3.21
C ARG A 262 -4.19 -4.17 3.11
N ASP A 263 -4.99 -3.91 4.14
CA ASP A 263 -6.07 -2.92 4.09
C ASP A 263 -5.66 -1.59 4.73
N TYR A 264 -6.02 -0.50 4.05
CA TYR A 264 -5.78 0.86 4.50
C TYR A 264 -7.10 1.46 4.99
N PHE A 265 -7.10 1.97 6.22
CA PHE A 265 -8.24 2.68 6.80
C PHE A 265 -7.83 4.11 7.08
N PHE A 266 -8.62 5.07 6.60
CA PHE A 266 -8.51 6.44 7.07
C PHE A 266 -9.87 6.99 7.41
N SER A 267 -9.94 7.87 8.41
CA SER A 267 -11.21 8.44 8.85
C SER A 267 -11.22 9.95 8.78
N GLY A 268 -12.40 10.55 8.75
CA GLY A 268 -12.56 11.99 8.72
C GLY A 268 -14.00 12.39 8.98
N VAL A 269 -14.30 13.66 8.71
CA VAL A 269 -15.62 14.27 8.79
C VAL A 269 -16.03 14.67 7.38
N ARG A 270 -17.26 14.36 7.01
CA ARG A 270 -17.84 14.72 5.72
C ARG A 270 -18.50 16.09 5.77
N LEU A 271 -18.25 16.88 4.74
CA LEU A 271 -19.04 18.05 4.41
C LEU A 271 -20.06 17.65 3.35
N GLY A 272 -21.33 17.59 3.72
CA GLY A 272 -22.40 17.31 2.77
C GLY A 272 -22.49 18.41 1.71
N THR A 273 -22.59 18.01 0.44
CA THR A 273 -23.09 18.89 -0.62
C THR A 273 -24.62 18.91 -0.63
N THR A 274 -25.21 19.98 -1.15
CA THR A 274 -26.66 20.13 -1.30
C THR A 274 -27.28 19.21 -2.36
N ALA A 275 -26.48 18.43 -3.11
CA ALA A 275 -26.98 17.51 -4.12
C ALA A 275 -25.95 16.41 -4.52
N PRO A 276 -26.32 15.11 -4.45
CA PRO A 276 -27.48 14.60 -3.72
C PRO A 276 -27.40 14.99 -2.25
N GLU A 277 -28.53 15.24 -1.58
CA GLU A 277 -28.56 15.66 -0.18
C GLU A 277 -27.78 14.66 0.70
N ARG A 278 -26.55 15.04 1.09
CA ARG A 278 -25.72 14.28 2.04
C ARG A 278 -25.89 14.88 3.43
N ILE A 279 -25.99 14.03 4.46
CA ILE A 279 -26.16 14.49 5.83
C ILE A 279 -24.85 15.16 6.29
N LEU A 280 -24.92 16.46 6.56
CA LEU A 280 -23.81 17.29 7.05
C LEU A 280 -23.27 16.76 8.39
N GLY A 281 -21.95 16.66 8.52
CA GLY A 281 -21.28 16.33 9.80
C GLY A 281 -21.20 14.84 10.13
N ASN A 282 -21.36 13.97 9.13
CA ASN A 282 -21.19 12.53 9.31
C ASN A 282 -19.72 12.17 9.57
N LEU A 283 -19.52 11.21 10.47
CA LEU A 283 -18.26 10.49 10.59
C LEU A 283 -18.06 9.67 9.32
N ALA A 284 -16.90 9.78 8.68
CA ALA A 284 -16.54 9.00 7.50
C ALA A 284 -15.36 8.07 7.80
N ILE A 285 -15.44 6.84 7.30
CA ILE A 285 -14.31 5.90 7.27
C ILE A 285 -14.13 5.46 5.84
N CYS A 286 -12.93 5.63 5.33
CA CYS A 286 -12.54 5.14 4.04
C CYS A 286 -11.68 3.91 4.21
N ARG A 287 -12.05 2.84 3.51
CA ARG A 287 -11.25 1.61 3.42
C ARG A 287 -10.80 1.43 1.98
N ARG A 288 -9.52 1.10 1.81
CA ARG A 288 -9.00 0.49 0.59
C ARG A 288 -8.66 -0.95 0.88
N GLN A 289 -9.24 -1.85 0.10
CA GLN A 289 -8.93 -3.26 0.17
C GLN A 289 -7.66 -3.52 -0.65
N GLY A 290 -6.61 -3.99 -0.01
CA GLY A 290 -5.34 -4.26 -0.69
C GLY A 290 -4.51 -3.04 -1.12
N GLU A 291 -3.36 -3.34 -1.71
CA GLU A 291 -2.38 -2.34 -2.19
C GLU A 291 -2.83 -1.62 -3.48
N ARG A 292 -3.84 -2.17 -4.19
CA ARG A 292 -4.33 -1.68 -5.49
C ARG A 292 -5.83 -1.37 -5.55
N GLY A 293 -6.65 -1.80 -4.58
CA GLY A 293 -8.11 -1.67 -4.68
C GLY A 293 -8.65 -0.24 -4.65
N LYS A 294 -9.95 -0.09 -4.97
CA LYS A 294 -10.70 1.17 -4.86
C LYS A 294 -10.97 1.55 -3.39
N PHE A 295 -11.16 2.84 -3.12
CA PHE A 295 -11.60 3.30 -1.80
C PHE A 295 -13.13 3.26 -1.71
N GLY A 296 -13.64 2.60 -0.67
CA GLY A 296 -15.01 2.73 -0.20
C GLY A 296 -15.08 3.66 1.01
N CYS A 297 -15.88 4.73 0.93
CA CYS A 297 -16.16 5.65 2.04
C CYS A 297 -17.49 5.30 2.70
N TYR A 298 -17.43 4.80 3.93
CA TYR A 298 -18.58 4.50 4.78
C TYR A 298 -18.93 5.73 5.61
N GLU A 299 -20.20 6.11 5.62
CA GLU A 299 -20.69 7.27 6.35
C GLU A 299 -21.57 6.85 7.53
N PHE A 300 -21.15 7.25 8.71
CA PHE A 300 -21.83 7.01 9.96
C PHE A 300 -22.44 8.32 10.40
N GLY A 301 -23.77 8.41 10.25
CA GLY A 301 -24.49 9.60 10.66
C GLY A 301 -24.20 9.98 12.12
N PRO A 302 -24.33 11.26 12.51
CA PRO A 302 -24.53 11.62 13.89
C PRO A 302 -25.88 11.01 14.28
N ARG A 303 -25.89 9.76 14.72
CA ARG A 303 -27.15 9.12 15.12
C ARG A 303 -27.71 9.99 16.24
N ALA A 304 -28.85 10.62 15.94
CA ALA A 304 -29.57 11.64 16.71
C ALA A 304 -29.95 11.23 18.16
N ALA A 305 -29.44 10.11 18.64
CA ALA A 305 -29.72 9.53 19.94
C ALA A 305 -29.11 10.33 21.11
N VAL A 306 -28.17 11.25 20.88
CA VAL A 306 -27.52 11.99 21.99
C VAL A 306 -27.78 13.49 21.96
N LEU A 307 -27.80 14.17 20.80
CA LEU A 307 -27.80 15.64 20.75
C LEU A 307 -28.62 16.16 19.57
N GLY A 308 -29.78 16.80 19.85
CA GLY A 308 -30.64 17.36 18.80
C GLY A 308 -29.91 18.32 17.84
N ASN A 309 -30.31 18.29 16.56
CA ASN A 309 -30.09 19.20 15.42
C ASN A 309 -28.75 19.95 15.20
N THR A 310 -27.73 19.85 16.06
CA THR A 310 -26.45 20.54 15.90
C THR A 310 -25.35 19.53 15.57
N ALA A 311 -25.47 18.84 14.44
CA ALA A 311 -24.32 18.21 13.81
C ALA A 311 -23.38 19.34 13.35
N SER A 312 -22.16 19.36 13.89
CA SER A 312 -21.15 20.34 13.52
C SER A 312 -20.37 19.80 12.32
N THR A 313 -20.16 20.64 11.32
CA THR A 313 -19.30 20.37 10.16
C THR A 313 -17.95 21.00 10.40
N ASP A 314 -17.20 20.45 11.35
CA ASP A 314 -16.01 21.09 11.88
C ASP A 314 -14.81 20.15 11.75
N ASP A 315 -13.69 20.61 11.19
CA ASP A 315 -12.52 19.76 10.99
C ASP A 315 -11.99 19.16 12.31
N HIS A 316 -12.21 19.86 13.44
CA HIS A 316 -11.87 19.44 14.79
C HIS A 316 -12.70 18.24 15.28
N ASP A 317 -13.81 17.90 14.61
CA ASP A 317 -14.64 16.73 14.87
C ASP A 317 -13.99 15.44 14.33
N ALA A 318 -12.74 15.53 13.87
CA ALA A 318 -12.01 14.42 13.32
C ALA A 318 -11.90 13.22 14.30
N PRO A 319 -12.18 12.01 13.80
CA PRO A 319 -12.06 10.77 14.58
C PRO A 319 -10.62 10.27 14.72
N SER A 320 -10.39 9.46 15.75
CA SER A 320 -9.22 8.59 15.88
C SER A 320 -9.63 7.13 15.75
N ILE A 321 -8.97 6.38 14.86
CA ILE A 321 -9.14 4.94 14.67
C ILE A 321 -8.16 4.17 15.57
N LEU A 322 -8.68 3.14 16.23
CA LEU A 322 -7.93 2.15 16.97
C LEU A 322 -8.25 0.75 16.44
N LEU A 323 -7.20 0.02 16.08
CA LEU A 323 -7.33 -1.36 15.60
C LEU A 323 -7.06 -2.37 16.72
N ASP A 324 -7.66 -3.55 16.61
CA ASP A 324 -7.33 -4.74 17.40
C ASP A 324 -6.81 -5.82 16.45
N THR A 325 -5.50 -6.03 16.46
CA THR A 325 -4.81 -6.86 15.46
C THR A 325 -4.68 -8.33 15.88
N ARG A 326 -5.31 -8.73 16.99
CA ARG A 326 -5.32 -10.12 17.48
C ARG A 326 -6.22 -10.99 16.60
N ALA A 327 -5.80 -12.24 16.38
CA ALA A 327 -6.65 -13.24 15.77
C ALA A 327 -7.92 -13.44 16.63
N GLY A 328 -9.10 -13.36 16.01
CA GLY A 328 -10.39 -13.46 16.71
C GLY A 328 -10.76 -12.25 17.57
N ALA A 329 -10.16 -11.08 17.32
CA ALA A 329 -10.56 -9.84 17.97
C ALA A 329 -12.09 -9.61 17.87
N LYS A 330 -12.74 -9.33 19.00
CA LYS A 330 -14.20 -9.08 19.05
C LYS A 330 -14.59 -7.69 18.57
N LYS A 331 -13.65 -6.75 18.61
CA LYS A 331 -13.81 -5.35 18.23
C LYS A 331 -12.59 -4.91 17.39
N PRO A 332 -12.39 -5.49 16.19
CA PRO A 332 -11.25 -5.21 15.32
C PRO A 332 -11.10 -3.73 14.97
N ILE A 333 -12.20 -2.98 14.90
CA ILE A 333 -12.21 -1.54 14.67
C ILE A 333 -12.92 -0.87 15.86
N MET A 334 -12.24 0.09 16.49
CA MET A 334 -12.86 1.08 17.38
C MET A 334 -12.52 2.48 16.92
N ILE A 335 -13.46 3.40 17.03
CA ILE A 335 -13.28 4.78 16.59
C ILE A 335 -13.74 5.70 17.67
N PHE A 336 -12.95 6.73 17.97
CA PHE A 336 -13.22 7.70 19.00
C PHE A 336 -13.37 9.09 18.39
N GLN A 337 -14.44 9.77 18.74
CA GLN A 337 -14.72 11.12 18.22
C GLN A 337 -15.51 11.93 19.26
N SER A 338 -15.33 13.25 19.20
CA SER A 338 -16.04 14.23 20.02
C SER A 338 -16.24 15.51 19.20
N ASP A 339 -17.37 16.18 19.38
CA ASP A 339 -17.67 17.43 18.66
C ASP A 339 -16.86 18.62 19.17
N HIS A 340 -16.66 19.64 18.35
CA HIS A 340 -15.80 20.77 18.65
C HIS A 340 -16.41 21.74 19.66
N SER A 341 -16.10 21.49 20.93
CA SER A 341 -16.47 22.32 22.09
C SER A 341 -17.98 22.47 22.31
N GLY A 342 -18.39 22.52 23.58
CA GLY A 342 -19.78 22.77 23.96
C GLY A 342 -20.27 21.87 25.09
N ALA A 343 -21.30 22.30 25.81
CA ALA A 343 -21.85 21.60 26.97
C ALA A 343 -22.36 20.17 26.64
N ASN A 344 -22.50 19.87 25.36
CA ASN A 344 -23.04 18.66 24.81
C ASN A 344 -22.00 17.83 24.04
N ALA A 345 -20.75 18.29 23.91
CA ALA A 345 -19.71 17.53 23.21
C ALA A 345 -19.16 16.41 24.09
N TRP A 346 -19.66 15.18 23.92
CA TRP A 346 -19.17 14.00 24.64
C TRP A 346 -18.11 13.27 23.83
N LEU A 347 -17.14 12.65 24.50
CA LEU A 347 -16.29 11.65 23.85
C LEU A 347 -17.12 10.39 23.62
N ARG A 348 -17.19 9.95 22.38
CA ARG A 348 -17.97 8.79 21.95
C ARG A 348 -17.06 7.77 21.29
N LYS A 349 -17.52 6.51 21.29
CA LYS A 349 -16.89 5.43 20.53
C LYS A 349 -17.88 4.71 19.63
N TRP A 350 -17.37 4.25 18.50
CA TRP A 350 -18.02 3.28 17.61
C TRP A 350 -17.17 2.02 17.60
N SER A 351 -17.80 0.85 17.43
CA SER A 351 -17.07 -0.40 17.30
C SER A 351 -17.67 -1.28 16.21
N SER A 352 -16.81 -1.93 15.43
CA SER A 352 -17.22 -2.99 14.51
C SER A 352 -16.90 -4.34 15.11
N GLN A 353 -17.75 -5.34 14.84
CA GLN A 353 -17.48 -6.75 15.17
C GLN A 353 -16.57 -7.42 14.14
N THR A 354 -16.38 -6.79 12.98
CA THR A 354 -15.57 -7.29 11.86
C THR A 354 -14.63 -6.20 11.35
N LEU A 355 -13.65 -6.57 10.51
CA LEU A 355 -12.78 -5.59 9.84
C LEU A 355 -13.51 -4.79 8.74
N ASP A 356 -14.78 -5.09 8.49
CA ASP A 356 -15.62 -4.31 7.58
C ASP A 356 -16.29 -3.16 8.36
N PRO A 357 -16.02 -1.89 8.00
CA PRO A 357 -16.68 -0.74 8.60
C PRO A 357 -18.21 -0.74 8.45
N ALA A 358 -18.78 -1.49 7.50
CA ALA A 358 -20.25 -1.64 7.37
C ALA A 358 -20.92 -2.15 8.66
N ASN A 359 -20.19 -2.93 9.47
CA ASN A 359 -20.68 -3.57 10.69
C ASN A 359 -20.52 -2.72 11.95
N ILE A 360 -20.22 -1.43 11.80
CA ILE A 360 -20.08 -0.52 12.93
C ILE A 360 -21.43 -0.31 13.63
N SER A 361 -21.41 -0.53 14.95
CA SER A 361 -22.54 -0.26 15.84
C SER A 361 -22.75 1.24 16.05
N GLY A 362 -23.90 1.62 16.61
CA GLY A 362 -24.14 3.00 17.04
C GLY A 362 -23.13 3.48 18.10
N PRO A 363 -23.00 4.81 18.28
CA PRO A 363 -22.06 5.37 19.23
C PRO A 363 -22.42 5.06 20.69
N GLU A 364 -21.40 4.87 21.51
CA GLU A 364 -21.49 4.78 22.95
C GLU A 364 -20.69 5.92 23.60
N VAL A 365 -21.23 6.54 24.66
CA VAL A 365 -20.51 7.58 25.41
C VAL A 365 -19.38 6.94 26.22
N VAL A 366 -18.20 7.55 26.16
CA VAL A 366 -16.97 7.11 26.84
C VAL A 366 -16.62 8.02 28.02
N SER A 367 -16.89 9.32 27.90
CA SER A 367 -16.56 10.29 28.93
C SER A 367 -17.65 10.42 30.00
N ASP A 368 -17.24 10.62 31.25
CA ASP A 368 -18.14 10.96 32.36
C ASP A 368 -18.54 12.45 32.39
N THR A 369 -17.85 13.26 31.58
CA THR A 369 -18.06 14.70 31.46
C THR A 369 -18.14 15.09 29.98
N SER A 370 -18.87 16.18 29.71
CA SER A 370 -18.99 16.76 28.37
C SER A 370 -17.95 17.86 28.14
N ASN A 371 -18.02 18.50 26.96
CA ASN A 371 -17.11 19.52 26.46
C ASN A 371 -15.72 18.97 26.08
N MET A 372 -15.70 17.83 25.38
CA MET A 372 -14.51 17.15 24.86
C MET A 372 -14.21 17.52 23.41
N THR A 373 -12.92 17.59 23.05
CA THR A 373 -12.41 17.76 21.67
C THR A 373 -11.11 16.96 21.49
N TYR A 374 -10.72 16.60 20.26
CA TYR A 374 -9.41 16.02 19.90
C TYR A 374 -9.11 14.64 20.48
N ALA A 375 -9.95 13.66 20.15
CA ALA A 375 -9.72 12.27 20.54
C ALA A 375 -8.38 11.73 19.99
N GLN A 376 -7.52 11.21 20.87
CA GLN A 376 -6.28 10.50 20.52
C GLN A 376 -6.27 9.16 21.27
N SER A 377 -6.39 8.05 20.54
CA SER A 377 -6.61 6.72 21.12
C SER A 377 -5.39 5.80 21.01
N TYR A 378 -5.17 4.95 22.02
CA TYR A 378 -4.04 4.02 22.11
C TYR A 378 -4.45 2.71 22.78
N ARG A 379 -3.87 1.60 22.31
CA ARG A 379 -4.02 0.27 22.89
C ARG A 379 -2.70 -0.12 23.52
N ASN A 380 -2.72 -0.64 24.75
CA ASN A 380 -1.50 -1.04 25.43
C ASN A 380 -0.82 -2.18 24.66
N PRO A 381 0.44 -2.00 24.22
CA PRO A 381 1.19 -3.02 23.49
C PRO A 381 1.30 -4.37 24.17
N HIS A 382 1.39 -4.38 25.50
CA HIS A 382 1.59 -5.58 26.32
C HIS A 382 0.30 -6.12 26.95
N ASN A 383 -0.79 -5.34 26.94
CA ASN A 383 -2.10 -5.77 27.41
C ASN A 383 -3.19 -5.16 26.53
N GLN A 384 -3.47 -5.81 25.42
CA GLN A 384 -4.28 -5.21 24.37
C GLN A 384 -5.75 -5.00 24.74
N ASP A 385 -6.28 -5.56 25.83
CA ASP A 385 -7.62 -5.18 26.32
C ASP A 385 -7.62 -3.82 27.06
N GLU A 386 -6.44 -3.30 27.39
CA GLU A 386 -6.27 -1.99 27.97
C GLU A 386 -6.16 -0.89 26.90
N ILE A 387 -6.99 0.14 27.02
CA ILE A 387 -7.12 1.24 26.07
C ILE A 387 -7.04 2.56 26.82
N LEU A 388 -6.29 3.51 26.28
CA LEU A 388 -6.27 4.91 26.71
C LEU A 388 -6.74 5.82 25.58
N VAL A 389 -7.61 6.78 25.89
CA VAL A 389 -8.03 7.82 24.97
C VAL A 389 -7.89 9.18 25.63
N PHE A 390 -7.15 10.07 25.00
CA PHE A 390 -7.01 11.45 25.46
C PHE A 390 -7.98 12.35 24.71
N ALA A 391 -8.65 13.23 25.43
CA ALA A 391 -9.43 14.31 24.85
C ALA A 391 -9.23 15.59 25.67
N ARG A 392 -9.30 16.73 24.99
CA ARG A 392 -9.19 18.05 25.60
C ARG A 392 -10.56 18.52 26.04
N ARG A 393 -10.70 18.80 27.33
CA ARG A 393 -11.86 19.45 27.93
C ARG A 393 -11.68 20.95 28.00
N GLY A 394 -12.73 21.69 27.62
CA GLY A 394 -12.82 23.14 27.84
C GLY A 394 -12.55 23.99 26.60
N SER A 395 -12.74 25.30 26.77
CA SER A 395 -12.50 26.32 25.75
C SER A 395 -11.25 27.15 26.05
N THR A 396 -11.02 28.21 25.28
CA THR A 396 -9.91 29.16 25.46
C THR A 396 -9.78 29.57 26.93
N ASN A 397 -8.54 29.56 27.45
CA ASN A 397 -8.14 29.94 28.82
C ASN A 397 -8.48 28.96 29.97
N SER A 398 -9.08 27.80 29.71
CA SER A 398 -9.29 26.75 30.72
C SER A 398 -9.31 25.36 30.08
N ALA A 399 -8.15 24.95 29.57
CA ALA A 399 -7.98 23.68 28.85
C ALA A 399 -7.43 22.60 29.79
N ARG A 400 -8.05 21.42 29.80
CA ARG A 400 -7.58 20.24 30.54
C ARG A 400 -7.57 19.03 29.63
N TRP A 401 -6.48 18.29 29.57
CA TRP A 401 -6.47 16.99 28.93
C TRP A 401 -6.94 15.92 29.90
N VAL A 402 -7.92 15.16 29.45
CA VAL A 402 -8.59 14.09 30.18
C VAL A 402 -8.17 12.77 29.57
N ALA A 403 -7.65 11.88 30.41
CA ALA A 403 -7.40 10.49 30.05
C ALA A 403 -8.66 9.68 30.31
N HIS A 404 -9.06 8.86 29.34
CA HIS A 404 -10.16 7.91 29.42
C HIS A 404 -9.55 6.51 29.32
N HIS A 405 -9.85 5.66 30.29
CA HIS A 405 -9.16 4.40 30.46
C HIS A 405 -10.16 3.26 30.53
N SER A 406 -9.92 2.23 29.72
CA SER A 406 -10.64 0.97 29.75
C SER A 406 -9.65 -0.16 29.95
N THR A 407 -10.01 -1.16 30.75
CA THR A 407 -9.20 -2.36 31.01
C THR A 407 -9.84 -3.63 30.44
N ASP A 408 -11.01 -3.51 29.81
CA ASP A 408 -11.87 -4.62 29.41
C ASP A 408 -12.29 -4.53 27.93
N ASN A 409 -11.39 -4.01 27.10
CA ASN A 409 -11.56 -3.80 25.66
C ASN A 409 -12.75 -2.88 25.33
N GLY A 410 -12.80 -1.74 26.01
CA GLY A 410 -13.76 -0.67 25.78
C GLY A 410 -15.19 -1.03 26.15
N ARG A 411 -15.41 -1.86 27.19
CA ARG A 411 -16.76 -2.11 27.75
C ARG A 411 -17.06 -1.15 28.89
N THR A 412 -16.10 -0.92 29.78
CA THR A 412 -16.18 0.06 30.87
C THR A 412 -15.08 1.11 30.74
N TRP A 413 -15.36 2.31 31.26
CA TRP A 413 -14.50 3.48 31.15
C TRP A 413 -14.44 4.24 32.47
N GLN A 414 -13.26 4.72 32.82
CA GLN A 414 -13.06 5.78 33.80
C GLN A 414 -12.35 6.96 33.14
N SER A 415 -12.54 8.18 33.66
CA SER A 415 -11.83 9.35 33.17
C SER A 415 -11.24 10.21 34.28
N ASN A 416 -10.09 10.83 33.99
CA ASN A 416 -9.45 11.77 34.90
C ASN A 416 -8.67 12.86 34.14
N ALA A 417 -8.76 14.09 34.63
CA ALA A 417 -7.94 15.18 34.11
C ALA A 417 -6.52 15.10 34.70
N PHE A 418 -5.50 15.10 33.86
CA PHE A 418 -4.11 14.89 34.31
C PHE A 418 -3.14 16.02 33.92
N ILE A 419 -3.45 16.79 32.87
CA ILE A 419 -2.70 18.00 32.50
C ILE A 419 -3.70 19.14 32.25
N GLY A 420 -3.42 20.34 32.75
CA GLY A 420 -4.30 21.50 32.59
C GLY A 420 -3.57 22.82 32.75
N GLY A 421 -4.14 23.91 32.22
CA GLY A 421 -3.50 25.22 32.28
C GLY A 421 -4.19 26.25 31.37
N SER A 422 -3.53 27.40 31.20
CA SER A 422 -3.97 28.48 30.30
C SER A 422 -3.81 28.06 28.84
N ASP A 423 -4.87 27.47 28.29
CA ASP A 423 -5.03 27.08 26.89
C ASP A 423 -3.84 26.30 26.28
N LEU A 424 -3.82 24.98 26.52
CA LEU A 424 -2.73 24.10 26.10
C LEU A 424 -3.17 23.09 25.04
N TYR A 425 -2.24 22.75 24.17
CA TYR A 425 -2.37 21.81 23.07
C TYR A 425 -1.37 20.68 23.26
N MET A 426 -1.81 19.47 22.94
CA MET A 426 -1.01 18.27 23.09
C MET A 426 -1.21 17.38 21.87
N THR A 427 -0.11 16.82 21.38
CA THR A 427 -0.13 15.68 20.46
C THR A 427 0.70 14.57 21.07
N THR A 428 0.40 13.33 20.69
CA THR A 428 0.96 12.15 21.32
C THR A 428 1.39 11.11 20.29
N CYS A 429 2.27 10.20 20.69
CA CYS A 429 2.56 8.98 19.93
C CYS A 429 2.88 7.82 20.87
N GLN A 430 2.59 6.59 20.41
CA GLN A 430 2.99 5.37 21.11
C GLN A 430 4.51 5.26 21.01
N SER A 431 5.19 4.80 22.07
CA SER A 431 6.63 4.49 21.98
C SER A 431 6.87 3.23 21.16
N VAL A 432 7.99 3.17 20.44
CA VAL A 432 8.36 2.01 19.59
C VAL A 432 8.58 0.74 20.42
N ASP A 433 9.13 0.89 21.62
CA ASP A 433 9.32 -0.22 22.56
C ASP A 433 7.99 -0.77 23.11
N GLY A 434 6.93 0.05 23.10
CA GLY A 434 5.60 -0.26 23.58
C GLY A 434 5.35 0.07 25.07
N ASN A 435 6.32 0.65 25.77
CA ASN A 435 6.25 0.85 27.22
C ASN A 435 5.55 2.15 27.65
N ALA A 436 5.40 3.12 26.75
CA ALA A 436 4.90 4.44 27.10
C ALA A 436 4.13 5.12 25.95
N ILE A 437 3.46 6.21 26.27
CA ILE A 437 2.91 7.17 25.31
C ILE A 437 3.67 8.47 25.50
N HIS A 438 4.29 8.97 24.43
CA HIS A 438 5.03 10.23 24.40
C HIS A 438 4.07 11.41 24.21
N LEU A 439 4.30 12.49 24.95
CA LEU A 439 3.49 13.70 24.94
C LEU A 439 4.36 14.88 24.50
N ALA A 440 3.90 15.61 23.50
CA ALA A 440 4.43 16.91 23.12
C ALA A 440 3.39 17.97 23.44
N ILE A 441 3.78 18.96 24.25
CA ILE A 441 2.85 19.91 24.86
C ILE A 441 3.30 21.34 24.55
N GLN A 442 2.38 22.17 24.10
CA GLN A 442 2.59 23.60 23.96
C GLN A 442 1.42 24.39 24.59
N GLN A 443 1.66 25.61 25.05
CA GLN A 443 0.57 26.58 25.20
C GLN A 443 0.06 27.02 23.84
N HIS A 444 -1.08 27.73 23.82
CA HIS A 444 -1.67 28.32 22.63
C HIS A 444 -0.59 28.91 21.69
N PRO A 445 -0.68 28.73 20.36
CA PRO A 445 0.36 29.19 19.44
C PRO A 445 0.75 30.66 19.67
N ARG A 446 -0.22 31.53 19.98
CA ARG A 446 0.00 32.95 20.29
C ARG A 446 0.54 33.27 21.70
N SER A 447 0.76 32.26 22.55
CA SER A 447 1.32 32.48 23.87
C SER A 447 2.72 33.10 23.77
N THR A 448 3.06 33.95 24.74
CA THR A 448 4.42 34.45 24.92
C THR A 448 5.37 33.35 25.41
N ASP A 449 4.84 32.26 25.98
CA ASP A 449 5.65 31.08 26.27
C ASP A 449 5.89 30.30 24.98
N THR A 450 7.11 30.36 24.48
CA THR A 450 7.51 29.78 23.20
C THR A 450 8.00 28.33 23.30
N ARG A 451 7.94 27.73 24.50
CA ARG A 451 8.45 26.38 24.74
C ARG A 451 7.49 25.33 24.17
N VAL A 452 8.07 24.22 23.71
CA VAL A 452 7.41 22.92 23.59
C VAL A 452 8.02 22.00 24.63
N LEU A 453 7.16 21.33 25.38
CA LEU A 453 7.53 20.47 26.50
C LEU A 453 7.31 19.00 26.14
N TYR A 454 8.13 18.13 26.70
CA TYR A 454 8.03 16.69 26.56
C TYR A 454 7.80 16.01 27.91
N MET A 455 6.93 15.00 27.87
CA MET A 455 6.69 14.04 28.94
C MET A 455 6.31 12.68 28.34
N LYS A 456 6.25 11.63 29.17
CA LYS A 456 5.69 10.34 28.79
C LYS A 456 4.79 9.76 29.87
N ILE A 457 3.75 9.07 29.46
CA ILE A 457 2.89 8.26 30.33
C ILE A 457 3.36 6.82 30.23
N LYS A 458 3.73 6.20 31.35
CA LYS A 458 4.10 4.78 31.37
C LYS A 458 2.86 3.89 31.34
N TRP A 459 2.86 2.86 30.50
CA TRP A 459 1.78 1.87 30.51
C TRP A 459 1.75 1.04 31.80
N SER A 460 2.89 0.78 32.44
CA SER A 460 2.99 -0.12 33.60
C SER A 460 2.24 0.37 34.83
N ASP A 461 2.31 1.67 35.11
CA ASP A 461 1.82 2.28 36.35
C ASP A 461 1.02 3.58 36.12
N LYS A 462 0.86 3.99 34.85
CA LYS A 462 0.17 5.22 34.45
C LYS A 462 0.82 6.50 35.02
N SER A 463 2.06 6.42 35.48
CA SER A 463 2.81 7.61 35.92
C SER A 463 3.14 8.52 34.74
N LEU A 464 3.10 9.83 34.98
CA LEU A 464 3.53 10.86 34.06
C LEU A 464 4.94 11.31 34.48
N VAL A 465 5.91 11.05 33.62
CA VAL A 465 7.33 11.28 33.90
C VAL A 465 7.99 12.11 32.80
N ASN A 466 9.11 12.74 33.10
CA ASN A 466 10.00 13.29 32.08
C ASN A 466 10.88 12.18 31.45
N TYR A 467 11.79 12.53 30.54
CA TYR A 467 12.65 11.56 29.85
C TYR A 467 13.47 10.70 30.83
N SER A 468 14.06 11.35 31.84
CA SER A 468 14.89 10.75 32.88
C SER A 468 14.10 9.93 33.91
N GLY A 469 12.77 9.89 33.82
CA GLY A 469 11.91 9.14 34.74
C GLY A 469 11.52 9.90 36.01
N ILE A 470 11.83 11.19 36.12
CA ILE A 470 11.37 12.03 37.23
C ILE A 470 9.86 12.16 37.12
N THR A 471 9.16 11.77 38.18
CA THR A 471 7.69 11.69 38.23
C THR A 471 7.07 13.05 38.52
N ALA A 472 6.23 13.52 37.60
CA ALA A 472 5.40 14.70 37.80
C ALA A 472 4.02 14.36 38.36
N LEU A 473 3.45 13.22 37.94
CA LEU A 473 2.25 12.63 38.52
C LEU A 473 2.45 11.13 38.72
N PRO A 474 2.20 10.58 39.93
CA PRO A 474 2.35 9.14 40.18
C PRO A 474 1.40 8.27 39.37
N ASP A 475 0.18 8.74 39.11
CA ASP A 475 -0.82 8.04 38.29
C ASP A 475 -1.79 9.08 37.69
N ILE A 476 -1.85 9.14 36.36
CA ILE A 476 -2.73 10.07 35.64
C ILE A 476 -4.22 9.77 35.80
N MET A 477 -4.59 8.60 36.30
CA MET A 477 -5.99 8.19 36.45
C MET A 477 -6.57 8.52 37.82
N THR A 478 -5.74 8.79 38.83
CA THR A 478 -6.19 8.97 40.21
C THR A 478 -5.77 10.29 40.84
N TYR A 479 -4.70 10.94 40.36
CA TYR A 479 -4.21 12.21 40.90
C TYR A 479 -4.77 13.43 40.14
N GLY A 480 -4.87 14.57 40.83
CA GLY A 480 -5.27 15.83 40.20
C GLY A 480 -4.28 16.30 39.13
N TYR A 481 -4.78 17.03 38.14
CA TYR A 481 -3.95 17.51 37.03
C TYR A 481 -2.84 18.49 37.46
N ILE A 482 -1.76 18.54 36.67
CA ILE A 482 -0.69 19.54 36.79
C ILE A 482 -0.73 20.57 35.68
N ASP A 483 -0.15 21.76 35.93
CA ASP A 483 0.24 22.69 34.89
C ASP A 483 1.72 22.45 34.49
N PRO A 484 1.99 21.90 33.30
CA PRO A 484 3.35 21.56 32.90
C PRO A 484 4.24 22.78 32.64
N PHE A 485 3.66 23.98 32.45
CA PHE A 485 4.46 25.19 32.21
C PHE A 485 4.91 25.88 33.50
N LEU A 486 4.22 25.60 34.61
CA LEU A 486 4.60 26.01 35.95
C LEU A 486 5.37 24.93 36.71
N ASN A 487 5.29 23.69 36.24
CA ASN A 487 6.04 22.55 36.78
C ASN A 487 7.47 22.54 36.22
N GLY A 488 8.48 22.39 37.08
CA GLY A 488 9.89 22.33 36.68
C GLY A 488 10.38 20.95 36.20
N ILE A 489 9.49 19.96 36.14
CA ILE A 489 9.81 18.57 35.78
C ILE A 489 9.85 18.29 34.26
N PRO A 490 8.92 18.82 33.42
CA PRO A 490 8.91 18.52 31.99
C PRO A 490 10.18 18.97 31.26
N ASP A 491 10.59 18.21 30.25
CA ASP A 491 11.76 18.54 29.44
C ASP A 491 11.39 19.59 28.39
N VAL A 492 12.27 20.57 28.14
CA VAL A 492 12.08 21.55 27.07
C VAL A 492 12.71 21.00 25.79
N VAL A 493 11.88 20.68 24.79
CA VAL A 493 12.32 20.07 23.53
C VAL A 493 12.35 21.05 22.37
N PHE A 494 11.80 22.24 22.55
CA PHE A 494 11.95 23.34 21.61
C PHE A 494 11.70 24.66 22.33
N LYS A 495 12.39 25.70 21.88
CA LYS A 495 12.12 27.09 22.22
C LYS A 495 12.35 27.94 20.98
N ALA A 496 11.45 28.89 20.72
CA ALA A 496 11.63 29.77 19.57
C ALA A 496 12.96 30.54 19.68
N SER A 497 13.63 30.70 18.54
CA SER A 497 14.95 31.31 18.42
C SER A 497 14.99 32.79 18.82
N LEU A 498 13.87 33.50 18.64
CA LEU A 498 13.72 34.90 19.02
C LEU A 498 12.50 35.11 19.94
N PRO A 499 12.55 36.07 20.88
CA PRO A 499 11.40 36.38 21.74
C PRO A 499 10.16 36.90 21.00
N THR A 500 10.33 37.41 19.78
CA THR A 500 9.24 37.88 18.91
C THR A 500 8.64 36.79 18.04
N ASN A 501 9.26 35.61 18.03
CA ASN A 501 8.77 34.46 17.28
C ASN A 501 7.71 33.73 18.12
N THR A 502 6.85 33.03 17.39
CA THR A 502 5.82 32.13 17.89
C THR A 502 6.07 30.76 17.26
N LYS A 503 5.31 29.77 17.71
CA LYS A 503 5.48 28.35 17.42
C LYS A 503 4.15 27.67 17.23
N ARG A 504 4.14 26.62 16.42
CA ARG A 504 3.04 25.67 16.32
C ARG A 504 3.61 24.26 16.20
N LEU A 505 3.41 23.48 17.25
CA LEU A 505 3.63 22.03 17.25
C LEU A 505 2.69 21.37 16.24
N PHE A 506 3.12 20.30 15.57
CA PHE A 506 2.25 19.46 14.75
C PHE A 506 2.33 18.02 15.18
N GLU A 507 3.53 17.47 15.25
CA GLU A 507 3.72 16.02 15.37
C GLU A 507 4.81 15.68 16.36
N VAL A 508 4.63 14.52 17.01
CA VAL A 508 5.66 13.82 17.76
C VAL A 508 5.77 12.40 17.23
N LYS A 509 7.00 11.91 17.01
CA LYS A 509 7.29 10.53 16.62
C LYS A 509 8.45 9.98 17.43
N ASP A 510 8.46 8.67 17.61
CA ASP A 510 9.55 7.92 18.21
C ASP A 510 10.18 7.06 17.10
N ASP A 511 11.46 7.28 16.80
CA ASP A 511 12.20 6.50 15.80
C ASP A 511 13.00 5.33 16.43
N GLY A 512 12.82 5.09 17.73
CA GLY A 512 13.54 4.09 18.51
C GLY A 512 14.91 4.54 19.03
N VAL A 513 15.41 5.69 18.57
CA VAL A 513 16.69 6.28 18.99
C VAL A 513 16.48 7.66 19.63
N SER A 514 15.50 8.41 19.15
CA SER A 514 15.19 9.77 19.54
C SER A 514 13.70 10.05 19.35
N ILE A 515 13.25 11.06 20.08
CA ILE A 515 11.90 11.59 19.96
C ILE A 515 11.98 12.81 19.06
N LEU A 516 11.22 12.76 17.98
CA LEU A 516 11.19 13.73 16.91
C LEU A 516 9.96 14.62 17.08
N PHE A 517 10.14 15.93 16.98
CA PHE A 517 9.06 16.90 17.08
C PHE A 517 9.06 17.79 15.85
N LEU A 518 7.91 17.94 15.21
CA LEU A 518 7.72 18.82 14.07
C LEU A 518 7.03 20.11 14.53
N ILE A 519 7.71 21.23 14.36
CA ILE A 519 7.25 22.54 14.84
C ILE A 519 7.41 23.58 13.72
N ALA A 520 6.38 24.37 13.43
CA ALA A 520 6.58 25.60 12.68
C ALA A 520 6.97 26.73 13.62
N GLU A 521 8.03 27.45 13.26
CA GLU A 521 8.45 28.69 13.91
C GLU A 521 8.23 29.85 12.95
N PHE A 522 7.60 30.93 13.43
CA PHE A 522 7.40 32.11 12.61
C PHE A 522 7.38 33.40 13.42
N ASN A 523 7.71 34.51 12.77
CA ASN A 523 7.65 35.83 13.39
C ASN A 523 6.19 36.27 13.53
N ALA A 524 5.75 36.55 14.76
CA ALA A 524 4.35 36.88 15.07
C ALA A 524 3.85 38.19 14.42
N LYS A 525 4.74 39.16 14.16
CA LYS A 525 4.33 40.51 13.70
C LYS A 525 4.09 40.59 12.20
N ASN A 526 4.97 39.99 11.39
CA ASN A 526 4.98 40.21 9.94
C ASN A 526 5.16 38.92 9.12
N TYR A 527 5.25 37.75 9.76
CA TYR A 527 5.48 36.46 9.09
C TYR A 527 6.71 36.44 8.15
N SER A 528 7.71 37.28 8.38
CA SER A 528 8.92 37.35 7.54
C SER A 528 9.84 36.15 7.70
N TYR A 529 9.77 35.48 8.85
CA TYR A 529 10.39 34.19 9.11
C TYR A 529 9.28 33.17 9.29
N ARG A 530 9.35 32.07 8.53
CA ARG A 530 8.38 30.96 8.50
C ARG A 530 9.13 29.68 8.18
N ARG A 531 9.54 28.94 9.21
CA ARG A 531 10.32 27.73 9.03
C ARG A 531 9.68 26.56 9.74
N MET A 532 9.53 25.46 9.00
CA MET A 532 9.34 24.16 9.60
C MET A 532 10.66 23.73 10.24
N LYS A 533 10.58 23.28 11.48
CA LYS A 533 11.69 22.83 12.30
C LYS A 533 11.47 21.37 12.69
N LEU A 534 12.55 20.58 12.62
CA LEU A 534 12.60 19.26 13.22
C LEU A 534 13.47 19.34 14.48
N SER A 535 12.87 19.11 15.65
CA SER A 535 13.62 18.94 16.89
C SER A 535 13.82 17.45 17.17
N LYS A 536 15.07 17.05 17.40
CA LYS A 536 15.46 15.69 17.75
C LYS A 536 15.95 15.67 19.19
N PHE A 537 15.26 14.93 20.05
CA PHE A 537 15.52 14.86 21.49
C PHE A 537 15.84 13.43 21.93
N SER A 538 16.87 13.27 22.73
CA SER A 538 17.33 11.97 23.27
C SER A 538 17.69 12.04 24.76
N GLY A 539 17.10 13.00 25.49
CA GLY A 539 17.34 13.20 26.93
C GLY A 539 18.37 14.27 27.28
N SER A 540 18.97 14.92 26.28
CA SER A 540 19.86 16.06 26.43
C SER A 540 19.33 17.28 25.68
N GLU A 541 20.11 18.35 25.58
CA GLU A 541 19.77 19.51 24.74
C GLU A 541 19.32 19.05 23.34
N PRO A 542 18.12 19.46 22.87
CA PRO A 542 17.58 19.00 21.59
C PRO A 542 18.40 19.55 20.41
N VAL A 543 18.58 18.73 19.38
CA VAL A 543 19.16 19.16 18.11
C VAL A 543 18.04 19.66 17.21
N ILE A 544 18.09 20.93 16.81
CA ILE A 544 17.02 21.57 16.03
C ILE A 544 17.52 21.86 14.61
N TYR A 545 16.80 21.34 13.62
CA TYR A 545 17.08 21.57 12.21
C TYR A 545 16.07 22.54 11.59
N ASP A 546 16.55 23.43 10.72
CA ASP A 546 15.74 24.16 9.75
C ASP A 546 15.44 23.27 8.54
N VAL A 547 14.16 22.94 8.32
CA VAL A 547 13.75 21.99 7.26
C VAL A 547 13.33 22.74 5.99
N GLY A 548 12.29 23.56 6.07
CA GLY A 548 11.64 24.15 4.90
C GLY A 548 10.75 25.34 5.24
N ASP A 549 10.18 25.99 4.23
CA ASP A 549 9.18 27.06 4.45
C ASP A 549 7.83 26.44 4.81
N CYS A 550 7.20 26.92 5.89
CA CYS A 550 5.88 26.45 6.34
C CYS A 550 4.73 27.36 5.90
N GLY A 551 5.02 28.43 5.15
CA GLY A 551 4.02 29.28 4.53
C GLY A 551 3.26 30.21 5.47
N SER A 552 2.35 30.96 4.84
CA SER A 552 1.40 31.85 5.51
C SER A 552 0.28 31.07 6.21
N PRO A 553 -0.40 31.69 7.19
CA PRO A 553 -1.67 31.18 7.68
C PRO A 553 -2.66 30.91 6.52
N MET A 554 -3.39 29.81 6.64
CA MET A 554 -4.36 29.30 5.70
C MET A 554 -5.66 30.09 5.70
N ASN A 555 -5.96 30.88 6.72
CA ASN A 555 -7.17 31.70 6.75
C ASN A 555 -6.92 33.06 6.06
N ASN A 556 -7.97 33.65 5.47
CA ASN A 556 -7.82 34.89 4.69
C ASN A 556 -7.57 36.13 5.55
N ASP A 557 -7.99 36.10 6.82
CA ASP A 557 -8.00 37.23 7.76
C ASP A 557 -6.87 37.19 8.81
N ASP A 558 -5.96 36.20 8.76
CA ASP A 558 -4.86 35.99 9.72
C ASP A 558 -5.30 35.90 11.21
N ALA A 559 -6.62 35.86 11.46
CA ALA A 559 -7.26 35.87 12.77
C ALA A 559 -7.17 34.54 13.53
N THR A 560 -6.75 33.46 12.87
CA THR A 560 -6.49 32.14 13.43
C THR A 560 -5.16 31.60 12.89
N PHE A 561 -4.24 31.17 13.76
CA PHE A 561 -2.85 30.84 13.37
C PHE A 561 -2.69 29.47 12.68
N TYR A 562 -3.58 29.10 11.75
CA TYR A 562 -3.57 27.81 11.06
C TYR A 562 -2.59 27.83 9.90
N VAL A 563 -1.36 27.36 10.08
CA VAL A 563 -0.46 27.07 8.95
C VAL A 563 -0.68 25.64 8.44
N PRO A 564 -0.37 25.33 7.17
CA PRO A 564 -0.64 24.04 6.53
C PRO A 564 -0.07 22.80 7.22
N GLY A 565 1.09 22.95 7.88
CA GLY A 565 1.71 21.89 8.65
C GLY A 565 2.61 20.97 7.83
N GLY A 566 2.76 19.74 8.29
CA GLY A 566 3.68 18.76 7.72
C GLY A 566 3.63 17.45 8.49
N THR A 567 4.40 16.45 8.05
CA THR A 567 4.57 15.20 8.79
C THR A 567 6.01 14.69 8.70
N ILE A 568 6.45 14.03 9.76
CA ILE A 568 7.73 13.35 9.87
C ILE A 568 7.60 12.00 9.15
N ILE A 569 8.45 11.71 8.17
CA ILE A 569 8.59 10.36 7.63
C ILE A 569 9.66 9.60 8.44
N SER A 570 10.79 10.26 8.67
CA SER A 570 11.89 9.76 9.52
C SER A 570 12.71 10.92 10.09
N ALA A 571 13.79 10.64 10.84
CA ALA A 571 14.72 11.65 11.33
C ALA A 571 15.42 12.46 10.20
N THR A 572 15.37 11.98 8.96
CA THR A 572 16.02 12.59 7.78
C THR A 572 15.07 12.82 6.62
N ASP A 573 13.76 12.65 6.81
CA ASP A 573 12.76 12.78 5.76
C ASP A 573 11.48 13.37 6.33
N VAL A 574 11.05 14.51 5.80
CA VAL A 574 9.91 15.30 6.31
C VAL A 574 9.11 15.84 5.13
N LEU A 575 7.79 15.73 5.20
CA LEU A 575 6.90 16.44 4.30
C LEU A 575 6.45 17.76 4.94
N VAL A 576 6.51 18.84 4.16
CA VAL A 576 6.09 20.17 4.59
C VAL A 576 5.09 20.72 3.60
N CYS A 577 3.95 21.17 4.12
CA CYS A 577 2.97 21.93 3.37
C CYS A 577 3.25 23.42 3.50
N ASN A 578 3.05 24.13 2.39
CA ASN A 578 3.23 25.57 2.30
C ASN A 578 1.99 26.19 1.63
N TRP A 579 1.56 27.33 2.15
CA TRP A 579 0.54 28.17 1.55
C TRP A 579 1.11 29.57 1.35
N VAL A 580 1.05 30.08 0.11
CA VAL A 580 1.40 31.46 -0.19
C VAL A 580 0.16 32.20 -0.65
N LYS A 581 -0.03 33.41 -0.13
CA LYS A 581 -1.21 34.24 -0.40
C LYS A 581 -1.13 34.93 -1.77
N ILE A 582 0.07 35.33 -2.19
CA ILE A 582 0.33 36.08 -3.43
C ILE A 582 1.64 35.56 -4.07
N PRO A 583 1.59 34.88 -5.23
CA PRO A 583 0.38 34.32 -5.84
C PRO A 583 -0.27 33.28 -4.91
N ALA A 584 -1.57 33.04 -5.06
CA ALA A 584 -2.31 32.11 -4.23
C ALA A 584 -1.95 30.66 -4.62
N LEU A 585 -1.13 30.00 -3.80
CA LEU A 585 -0.62 28.66 -4.09
C LEU A 585 -0.51 27.78 -2.85
N GLY A 586 -0.96 26.53 -2.97
CA GLY A 586 -0.74 25.46 -2.00
C GLY A 586 0.30 24.48 -2.53
N GLN A 587 1.24 24.08 -1.69
CA GLN A 587 2.36 23.20 -2.07
C GLN A 587 2.58 22.11 -1.03
N LEU A 588 2.97 20.92 -1.50
CA LEU A 588 3.51 19.83 -0.70
C LEU A 588 4.94 19.56 -1.16
N THR A 589 5.90 19.71 -0.26
CA THR A 589 7.33 19.48 -0.56
C THR A 589 7.90 18.42 0.38
N ARG A 590 8.61 17.44 -0.19
CA ARG A 590 9.41 16.47 0.56
C ARG A 590 10.81 17.01 0.76
N TYR A 591 11.25 17.06 2.00
CA TYR A 591 12.59 17.46 2.38
C TYR A 591 13.36 16.25 2.88
N VAL A 592 14.51 15.96 2.25
CA VAL A 592 15.41 14.87 2.64
C VAL A 592 16.74 15.44 3.11
N TYR A 593 17.21 15.02 4.28
CA TYR A 593 18.48 15.44 4.85
C TYR A 593 19.63 14.57 4.32
N ASP A 594 20.63 15.20 3.71
CA ASP A 594 21.80 14.51 3.12
C ASP A 594 23.00 14.37 4.08
N GLY A 595 22.84 14.78 5.34
CA GLY A 595 23.92 14.88 6.32
C GLY A 595 24.51 16.28 6.47
N SER A 596 24.16 17.22 5.57
CA SER A 596 24.59 18.61 5.61
C SER A 596 23.41 19.59 5.52
N ALA A 597 22.46 19.34 4.60
CA ALA A 597 21.35 20.22 4.31
C ALA A 597 20.06 19.43 4.04
N TRP A 598 18.92 20.11 4.20
CA TRP A 598 17.62 19.60 3.80
C TRP A 598 17.33 19.99 2.35
N ASN A 599 17.14 19.00 1.49
CA ASN A 599 16.89 19.19 0.06
C ASN A 599 15.41 18.98 -0.24
N GLY A 600 14.74 20.01 -0.75
CA GLY A 600 13.31 20.00 -1.05
C GLY A 600 12.99 19.54 -2.47
N THR A 601 12.06 18.60 -2.60
CA THR A 601 11.44 18.17 -3.87
C THR A 601 9.94 18.43 -3.82
N LEU A 602 9.42 19.23 -4.75
CA LEU A 602 7.98 19.53 -4.84
C LEU A 602 7.23 18.28 -5.30
N LEU A 603 6.23 17.85 -4.52
CA LEU A 603 5.41 16.67 -4.81
C LEU A 603 4.03 17.02 -5.38
N ASP A 604 3.39 18.08 -4.87
CA ASP A 604 2.12 18.59 -5.39
C ASP A 604 2.06 20.12 -5.28
N GLU A 605 1.35 20.74 -6.22
CA GLU A 605 1.16 22.18 -6.29
C GLU A 605 -0.20 22.54 -6.91
N VAL A 606 -0.95 23.39 -6.22
CA VAL A 606 -2.23 23.93 -6.68
C VAL A 606 -2.12 25.46 -6.82
N LYS A 607 -2.48 25.99 -7.99
CA LYS A 607 -2.28 27.41 -8.38
C LYS A 607 -3.58 28.22 -8.49
N ASP A 608 -4.70 27.59 -8.17
CA ASP A 608 -6.05 28.12 -8.30
C ASP A 608 -6.60 28.63 -6.95
N GLY A 609 -5.72 28.82 -5.97
CA GLY A 609 -6.09 29.24 -4.61
C GLY A 609 -6.56 28.11 -3.69
N ARG A 610 -6.60 26.86 -4.17
CA ARG A 610 -6.76 25.69 -3.28
C ARG A 610 -5.56 25.55 -2.36
N LYS A 611 -5.79 24.94 -1.20
CA LYS A 611 -4.81 24.70 -0.15
C LYS A 611 -4.48 23.22 -0.07
N ILE A 612 -3.28 22.92 0.41
CA ILE A 612 -2.87 21.56 0.77
C ILE A 612 -2.67 21.53 2.29
N CYS A 613 -3.41 20.65 2.97
CA CYS A 613 -3.39 20.51 4.43
C CYS A 613 -2.34 19.48 4.86
N ARG A 614 -2.17 19.34 6.19
CA ARG A 614 -1.18 18.44 6.78
C ARG A 614 -1.32 16.99 6.25
N PRO A 615 -0.23 16.40 5.71
CA PRO A 615 -0.17 14.98 5.39
C PRO A 615 -0.15 14.11 6.65
N LEU A 616 -0.61 12.87 6.52
CA LEU A 616 -0.57 11.83 7.55
C LEU A 616 -0.01 10.55 6.95
N VAL A 617 0.99 9.99 7.62
CA VAL A 617 1.58 8.70 7.25
C VAL A 617 0.69 7.58 7.77
N PHE A 618 0.37 6.60 6.93
CA PHE A 618 -0.35 5.42 7.38
C PHE A 618 0.52 4.61 8.32
N ARG A 619 -0.05 4.24 9.46
CA ARG A 619 0.61 3.41 10.47
C ARG A 619 0.10 1.98 10.43
N GLU A 620 0.97 1.04 10.11
CA GLU A 620 0.63 -0.38 10.12
C GLU A 620 0.82 -0.98 11.51
N TYR A 621 -0.23 -1.60 12.03
CA TYR A 621 -0.21 -2.31 13.30
C TYR A 621 -0.15 -3.83 13.05
N TYR A 622 0.66 -4.54 13.83
CA TYR A 622 0.85 -5.98 13.70
C TYR A 622 1.14 -6.64 15.06
N GLN A 623 1.00 -7.96 15.11
CA GLN A 623 1.34 -8.77 16.28
C GLN A 623 2.76 -9.33 16.12
N ASP A 624 3.60 -9.15 17.14
CA ASP A 624 4.88 -9.82 17.26
C ASP A 624 4.96 -10.48 18.63
N ASN A 625 4.96 -11.82 18.66
CA ASN A 625 4.97 -12.62 19.90
C ASN A 625 3.89 -12.20 20.92
N GLY A 626 2.69 -11.84 20.43
CA GLY A 626 1.55 -11.38 21.26
C GLY A 626 1.65 -9.93 21.74
N ILE A 627 2.69 -9.20 21.37
CA ILE A 627 2.87 -7.78 21.62
C ILE A 627 2.40 -7.00 20.39
N LEU A 628 1.56 -5.99 20.59
CA LEU A 628 1.16 -5.08 19.51
C LEU A 628 2.34 -4.17 19.17
N LYS A 629 2.76 -4.22 17.91
CA LYS A 629 3.78 -3.35 17.34
C LYS A 629 3.17 -2.49 16.25
N TYR A 630 3.90 -1.44 15.87
CA TYR A 630 3.56 -0.64 14.72
C TYR A 630 4.82 -0.21 13.96
N HIS A 631 4.64 0.11 12.69
CA HIS A 631 5.61 0.88 11.93
C HIS A 631 4.88 1.88 11.03
N ASP A 632 5.52 2.99 10.71
CA ASP A 632 5.00 3.92 9.72
C ASP A 632 5.32 3.38 8.32
N THR A 633 4.34 3.45 7.41
CA THR A 633 4.47 2.97 6.03
C THR A 633 5.04 4.07 5.11
N ASN A 634 5.23 3.75 3.83
CA ASN A 634 5.57 4.74 2.80
C ASN A 634 4.33 5.41 2.21
N THR A 635 3.12 5.03 2.63
CA THR A 635 1.88 5.58 2.10
C THR A 635 1.44 6.77 2.95
N VAL A 636 1.12 7.87 2.29
CA VAL A 636 0.70 9.12 2.90
C VAL A 636 -0.63 9.55 2.31
N VAL A 637 -1.55 9.99 3.18
CA VAL A 637 -2.75 10.73 2.79
C VAL A 637 -2.59 12.21 3.14
N TYR A 638 -3.02 13.10 2.25
CA TYR A 638 -3.14 14.52 2.55
C TYR A 638 -4.43 15.07 1.96
N LEU A 639 -4.90 16.20 2.48
CA LEU A 639 -6.09 16.86 1.94
C LEU A 639 -5.70 18.02 1.05
N ARG A 640 -6.41 18.22 -0.07
CA ARG A 640 -6.29 19.41 -0.90
C ARG A 640 -7.66 19.91 -1.35
N GLY A 641 -7.83 21.22 -1.42
CA GLY A 641 -9.11 21.81 -1.81
C GLY A 641 -9.31 23.22 -1.28
N THR A 642 -10.57 23.65 -1.20
CA THR A 642 -10.90 24.95 -0.60
C THR A 642 -10.88 24.81 0.92
N TYR A 643 -10.19 25.71 1.61
CA TYR A 643 -10.25 25.80 3.08
C TYR A 643 -10.29 27.27 3.46
N ASN A 644 -11.43 27.78 3.90
CA ASN A 644 -11.58 29.16 4.34
C ASN A 644 -11.48 29.28 5.85
N ALA A 645 -12.16 28.38 6.55
CA ALA A 645 -12.16 28.24 8.00
C ALA A 645 -12.44 26.77 8.37
N TYR A 646 -12.33 26.46 9.66
CA TYR A 646 -12.53 25.11 10.18
C TYR A 646 -13.96 24.56 9.99
N ARG A 647 -14.94 25.40 9.62
CA ARG A 647 -16.32 25.00 9.24
C ARG A 647 -16.65 25.20 7.76
N ASP A 648 -15.74 25.81 7.02
CA ASP A 648 -15.93 26.23 5.63
C ASP A 648 -14.78 25.68 4.80
N PHE A 649 -14.84 24.39 4.49
CA PHE A 649 -13.85 23.72 3.65
C PHE A 649 -14.54 22.86 2.58
N ASP A 650 -13.80 22.40 1.61
CA ASP A 650 -14.21 21.42 0.59
C ASP A 650 -12.91 20.78 0.12
N LEU A 651 -12.61 19.62 0.69
CA LEU A 651 -11.28 19.01 0.65
C LEU A 651 -11.37 17.57 0.12
N ASP A 652 -10.51 17.27 -0.84
CA ASP A 652 -10.30 15.92 -1.34
C ASP A 652 -9.07 15.31 -0.65
N ALA A 653 -9.21 14.07 -0.18
CA ALA A 653 -8.07 13.27 0.26
C ALA A 653 -7.32 12.70 -0.96
N VAL A 654 -6.01 12.91 -0.98
CA VAL A 654 -5.07 12.42 -1.98
C VAL A 654 -4.12 11.45 -1.33
N LEU A 655 -3.85 10.32 -1.99
CA LEU A 655 -2.89 9.34 -1.53
C LEU A 655 -1.66 9.30 -2.44
N ILE A 656 -0.50 9.24 -1.81
CA ILE A 656 0.79 9.10 -2.48
C ILE A 656 1.66 8.07 -1.76
N ASN A 657 2.58 7.46 -2.50
CA ASN A 657 3.68 6.71 -1.93
C ASN A 657 4.96 7.57 -1.98
N ILE A 658 5.72 7.53 -0.88
CA ILE A 658 6.93 8.32 -0.65
C ILE A 658 8.18 7.44 -0.80
#